data_AF-A0A359LRM4-F1
#
_entry.id   AF-A0A359LRM4-F1
#
_cell.length_a   1.000
_cell.length_b   1.000
_cell.length_c   1.000
_cell.angle_alpha   90.00
_cell.angle_beta   90.00
_cell.angle_gamma   90.00
#
_symmetry.space_group_name_H-M   'P 1'
#
loop_
_entity.id
_entity.type
_entity.pdbx_description
1 polymer ?
#
loop_
_entity_poly.entity_id
_entity_poly.type
_entity_poly.pdbx_seq_one_letter_code
_entity_poly.pdbx_strand_id
1 'polypeptide(L)'
;MKILFYVEPLVEREDPLWKSPWLDFVKRFTYPLLSAGGDEHQCLAMVGEPLASTARDLLNDVAIVAIDPTSLLSRFGRSALDIASRWYRDKPGDVGVAQMAALVREAAGAFQPDVCISFSAAPFLRYAFPAAQVLYFEYGMFSRPPFPATAYLDPEGMYRSSYPMRHAAVLREREPQTDEVAVVDAVRTAFAPRLDQVGAPLLDAVRVARRSFRKAVLLPLQFSGYYAYDVNAAFTDQYDLLTQTLASVPEDCAVLVVEHPEHPVLKPATLQYLQQRHRNLVWLPESRGLYAAAQCLVPSVDAVVTVSSSVGWQTLLWRKPLLVVGSSHLDCIADSNDLSDLPRLLEPAPWPDWKERVLAWLLTHYFVPFDILFESPAAKLREVVSARAPVRLEAARVERLYVEAASRGDLLPALRGDQIHGLVGVETVVHLADRRVRSLERSLLRLGAEGGQLRVSLPSGAPVGRLQVRLADSPPVVAIRGLEIGQEGGPKEALSLGRIRPSGYSSQFALPGNVVLVGDTAPRSLLEFEVSLDGVTRPTLLVMELRRFSTSDLLYAAGVPRAARDESGEVQVEESKRSEQLTGNEARELTMPASIVGARNRALAESDERVEATYVLAADSRQRAETLYALLVERNTALEDARSRLAESATRAHQWATEALKRTDDLRAAEARLQQQQGIVGALQSALAASDAKRAHLLAESNEARAQVAELRHTIETTRAEAQRVADELNEEIVARGRWAVGLEKERDAERVRIEEQRGEISRLQVELASAAGQLHHARRDLAAVMNSTS
;
A
#
# COMPACT_ATOMS: atom_id res chain seq x y z
N MET A 1 -23.09 -13.16 -14.09
CA MET A 1 -23.15 -13.29 -12.62
C MET A 1 -22.97 -11.92 -11.98
N LYS A 2 -23.90 -11.52 -11.13
CA LYS A 2 -23.88 -10.29 -10.32
C LYS A 2 -23.27 -10.60 -8.96
N ILE A 3 -22.21 -9.90 -8.59
CA ILE A 3 -21.43 -10.16 -7.38
C ILE A 3 -21.40 -8.90 -6.53
N LEU A 4 -21.82 -9.02 -5.28
CA LEU A 4 -21.72 -7.97 -4.27
C LEU A 4 -20.54 -8.27 -3.34
N PHE A 5 -19.58 -7.36 -3.23
CA PHE A 5 -18.52 -7.38 -2.24
C PHE A 5 -18.90 -6.49 -1.06
N TYR A 6 -18.98 -7.05 0.14
CA TYR A 6 -19.30 -6.31 1.36
C TYR A 6 -18.04 -6.15 2.22
N VAL A 7 -17.47 -4.94 2.21
CA VAL A 7 -16.40 -4.53 3.11
C VAL A 7 -17.04 -3.75 4.25
N GLU A 8 -16.84 -4.22 5.48
CA GLU A 8 -17.48 -3.69 6.68
C GLU A 8 -17.39 -2.15 6.74
N PRO A 9 -18.52 -1.42 6.77
CA PRO A 9 -18.54 0.04 6.77
C PRO A 9 -18.26 0.65 8.14
N LEU A 10 -18.14 -0.15 9.20
CA LEU A 10 -17.84 0.31 10.56
C LEU A 10 -16.37 0.74 10.69
N VAL A 11 -16.14 1.80 11.46
CA VAL A 11 -14.79 2.26 11.85
C VAL A 11 -14.34 1.50 13.10
N GLU A 12 -13.62 0.40 12.91
CA GLU A 12 -13.04 -0.38 14.00
C GLU A 12 -11.70 0.20 14.45
N ARG A 13 -11.36 0.02 15.73
CA ARG A 13 -10.06 0.39 16.31
C ARG A 13 -9.66 1.86 16.11
N GLU A 14 -10.65 2.75 15.98
CA GLU A 14 -10.45 4.19 15.81
C GLU A 14 -9.68 4.55 14.51
N ASP A 15 -9.64 3.63 13.54
CA ASP A 15 -8.96 3.83 12.26
C ASP A 15 -9.96 3.72 11.08
N PRO A 16 -10.33 4.85 10.43
CA PRO A 16 -11.27 4.85 9.33
C PRO A 16 -10.75 4.13 8.07
N LEU A 17 -9.44 3.89 7.98
CA LEU A 17 -8.80 3.19 6.86
C LEU A 17 -8.40 1.76 7.20
N TRP A 18 -8.77 1.26 8.38
CA TRP A 18 -8.43 -0.07 8.88
C TRP A 18 -8.74 -1.19 7.87
N LYS A 19 -9.84 -1.06 7.13
CA LYS A 19 -10.29 -2.04 6.14
C LYS A 19 -9.77 -1.79 4.72
N SER A 20 -8.89 -0.82 4.50
CA SER A 20 -8.33 -0.56 3.16
C SER A 20 -7.60 -1.77 2.54
N PRO A 21 -6.88 -2.64 3.29
CA PRO A 21 -6.27 -3.85 2.72
C PRO A 21 -7.28 -4.84 2.13
N TRP A 22 -8.56 -4.78 2.54
CA TRP A 22 -9.59 -5.65 1.99
C TRP A 22 -10.00 -5.26 0.57
N LEU A 23 -9.80 -4.00 0.18
CA LEU A 23 -10.03 -3.55 -1.18
C LEU A 23 -9.05 -4.21 -2.16
N ASP A 24 -7.84 -4.58 -1.71
CA ASP A 24 -6.90 -5.35 -2.53
C ASP A 24 -7.45 -6.76 -2.83
N PHE A 25 -8.15 -7.40 -1.89
CA PHE A 25 -8.84 -8.67 -2.18
C PHE A 25 -9.98 -8.48 -3.15
N VAL A 26 -10.79 -7.43 -2.98
CA VAL A 26 -11.85 -7.10 -3.95
C VAL A 26 -11.25 -6.95 -5.34
N LYS A 27 -10.17 -6.18 -5.49
CA LYS A 27 -9.45 -6.01 -6.76
C LYS A 27 -8.97 -7.35 -7.34
N ARG A 28 -8.39 -8.22 -6.51
CA ARG A 28 -7.91 -9.54 -6.95
C ARG A 28 -9.02 -10.48 -7.39
N PHE A 29 -10.24 -10.32 -6.86
CA PHE A 29 -11.41 -10.99 -7.42
C PHE A 29 -11.88 -10.33 -8.71
N THR A 30 -12.10 -9.01 -8.70
CA THR A 30 -12.80 -8.31 -9.78
C THR A 30 -11.98 -8.21 -11.04
N TYR A 31 -10.66 -7.99 -10.96
CA TYR A 31 -9.80 -7.87 -12.13
C TYR A 31 -9.90 -9.08 -13.08
N PRO A 32 -9.63 -10.33 -12.66
CA PRO A 32 -9.79 -11.50 -13.53
C PRO A 32 -11.25 -11.77 -13.90
N LEU A 33 -12.23 -11.47 -13.03
CA LEU A 33 -13.66 -11.65 -13.36
C LEU A 33 -14.07 -10.76 -14.54
N LEU A 34 -13.73 -9.48 -14.49
CA LEU A 34 -14.13 -8.49 -15.49
C LEU A 34 -13.28 -8.61 -16.76
N SER A 35 -11.98 -8.89 -16.64
CA SER A 35 -11.10 -9.08 -17.82
C SER A 35 -11.41 -10.35 -18.61
N ALA A 36 -11.80 -11.46 -17.95
CA ALA A 36 -12.02 -12.74 -18.63
C ALA A 36 -13.46 -12.94 -19.13
N GLY A 37 -14.45 -12.33 -18.46
CA GLY A 37 -15.87 -12.52 -18.80
C GLY A 37 -16.55 -11.32 -19.46
N GLY A 38 -15.87 -10.17 -19.61
CA GLY A 38 -16.47 -8.95 -20.15
C GLY A 38 -17.78 -8.60 -19.42
N ASP A 39 -18.84 -8.30 -20.18
CA ASP A 39 -20.16 -7.93 -19.66
C ASP A 39 -20.92 -9.08 -18.96
N GLU A 40 -20.41 -10.31 -18.96
CA GLU A 40 -21.04 -11.44 -18.26
C GLU A 40 -21.03 -11.27 -16.74
N HIS A 41 -20.12 -10.45 -16.20
CA HIS A 41 -19.97 -10.22 -14.78
C HIS A 41 -20.25 -8.75 -14.43
N GLN A 42 -21.06 -8.55 -13.38
CA GLN A 42 -21.31 -7.22 -12.83
C GLN A 42 -20.93 -7.22 -11.36
N CYS A 43 -20.12 -6.25 -10.95
CA CYS A 43 -19.61 -6.17 -9.59
C CYS A 43 -20.09 -4.89 -8.90
N LEU A 44 -20.54 -5.03 -7.65
CA LEU A 44 -20.87 -3.94 -6.74
C LEU A 44 -20.00 -4.10 -5.49
N ALA A 45 -19.31 -3.07 -5.05
CA ALA A 45 -18.63 -3.04 -3.77
C ALA A 45 -19.34 -2.07 -2.82
N MET A 46 -19.75 -2.59 -1.66
CA MET A 46 -20.25 -1.79 -0.54
C MET A 46 -19.11 -1.60 0.46
N VAL A 47 -18.83 -0.33 0.76
CA VAL A 47 -17.72 0.08 1.64
C VAL A 47 -18.20 1.13 2.63
N GLY A 48 -17.43 1.37 3.69
CA GLY A 48 -17.60 2.56 4.53
C GLY A 48 -17.27 3.84 3.76
N GLU A 49 -17.98 4.93 4.03
CA GLU A 49 -17.73 6.24 3.42
C GLU A 49 -16.26 6.66 3.41
N PRO A 50 -15.47 6.47 4.49
CA PRO A 50 -14.06 6.85 4.48
C PRO A 50 -13.18 6.10 3.46
N LEU A 51 -13.62 4.93 2.99
CA LEU A 51 -12.92 4.12 1.98
C LEU A 51 -13.41 4.39 0.55
N ALA A 52 -14.44 5.22 0.37
CA ALA A 52 -15.11 5.36 -0.93
C ALA A 52 -14.20 5.93 -2.02
N SER A 53 -13.33 6.90 -1.69
CA SER A 53 -12.35 7.45 -2.65
C SER A 53 -11.34 6.38 -3.07
N THR A 54 -10.68 5.74 -2.11
CA THR A 54 -9.72 4.66 -2.37
C THR A 54 -10.35 3.50 -3.15
N ALA A 55 -11.60 3.13 -2.84
CA ALA A 55 -12.31 2.09 -3.57
C ALA A 55 -12.56 2.49 -5.05
N ARG A 56 -12.96 3.74 -5.33
CA ARG A 56 -13.14 4.22 -6.70
C ARG A 56 -11.82 4.25 -7.48
N ASP A 57 -10.74 4.69 -6.84
CA ASP A 57 -9.42 4.76 -7.48
C ASP A 57 -8.85 3.37 -7.77
N LEU A 58 -9.12 2.39 -6.89
CA LEU A 58 -8.57 1.04 -7.00
C LEU A 58 -9.42 0.11 -7.87
N LEU A 59 -10.73 0.34 -7.96
CA LEU A 59 -11.73 -0.56 -8.54
C LEU A 59 -12.52 0.12 -9.67
N ASN A 60 -11.82 0.65 -10.69
CA ASN A 60 -12.38 1.49 -11.76
C ASN A 60 -13.62 0.92 -12.48
N ASP A 61 -13.76 -0.40 -12.59
CA ASP A 61 -14.86 -1.09 -13.30
C ASP A 61 -15.90 -1.72 -12.34
N VAL A 62 -15.89 -1.31 -11.07
CA VAL A 62 -16.79 -1.81 -10.04
C VAL A 62 -17.69 -0.68 -9.57
N ALA A 63 -19.00 -0.92 -9.50
CA ALA A 63 -19.91 0.05 -8.91
C ALA A 63 -19.62 0.18 -7.41
N ILE A 64 -19.44 1.41 -6.92
CA ILE A 64 -19.11 1.67 -5.50
C ILE A 64 -20.31 2.30 -4.80
N VAL A 65 -20.72 1.66 -3.70
CA VAL A 65 -21.74 2.17 -2.78
C VAL A 65 -21.07 2.39 -1.42
N ALA A 66 -21.25 3.59 -0.87
CA ALA A 66 -20.67 4.01 0.38
C ALA A 66 -21.75 4.12 1.46
N ILE A 67 -21.50 3.54 2.63
CA ILE A 67 -22.38 3.64 3.81
C ILE A 67 -21.68 4.51 4.86
N ASP A 68 -22.39 5.53 5.37
CA ASP A 68 -21.88 6.38 6.43
C ASP A 68 -21.80 5.61 7.77
N PRO A 69 -20.61 5.42 8.36
CA PRO A 69 -20.46 4.73 9.65
C PRO A 69 -21.22 5.42 10.80
N THR A 70 -21.38 6.74 10.76
CA THR A 70 -22.06 7.51 11.80
C THR A 70 -23.54 7.15 11.86
N SER A 71 -24.16 6.99 10.69
CA SER A 71 -25.53 6.50 10.56
C SER A 71 -25.71 5.11 11.18
N LEU A 72 -24.70 4.24 11.10
CA LEU A 72 -24.76 2.89 11.68
C LEU A 72 -24.67 2.93 13.21
N LEU A 73 -23.75 3.74 13.75
CA LEU A 73 -23.63 3.95 15.19
C LEU A 73 -24.95 4.45 15.78
N SER A 74 -25.53 5.52 15.21
CA SER A 74 -26.80 6.06 15.73
C SER A 74 -27.97 5.07 15.72
N ARG A 75 -27.95 4.06 14.84
CA ARG A 75 -29.04 3.08 14.66
C ARG A 75 -28.83 1.78 15.43
N PHE A 76 -27.61 1.25 15.46
CA PHE A 76 -27.38 -0.17 15.80
C PHE A 76 -26.62 -0.41 17.11
N GLY A 77 -25.87 0.56 17.63
CA GLY A 77 -25.05 0.31 18.82
C GLY A 77 -24.23 1.50 19.29
N ARG A 78 -23.46 1.30 20.36
CA ARG A 78 -22.70 2.42 20.97
C ARG A 78 -21.30 2.59 20.39
N SER A 79 -20.78 1.57 19.72
CA SER A 79 -19.47 1.55 19.11
C SER A 79 -19.45 0.55 17.94
N ALA A 80 -18.45 0.67 17.06
CA ALA A 80 -18.24 -0.28 15.97
C ALA A 80 -18.09 -1.72 16.50
N LEU A 81 -17.29 -1.90 17.56
CA LEU A 81 -17.10 -3.22 18.18
C LEU A 81 -18.40 -3.80 18.73
N ASP A 82 -19.26 -3.00 19.37
CA ASP A 82 -20.57 -3.45 19.87
C ASP A 82 -21.45 -3.94 18.71
N ILE A 83 -21.52 -3.18 17.61
CA ILE A 83 -22.32 -3.54 16.43
C ILE A 83 -21.78 -4.80 15.77
N ALA A 84 -20.49 -4.83 15.43
CA ALA A 84 -19.84 -6.00 14.80
C ALA A 84 -19.98 -7.25 15.68
N SER A 85 -19.86 -7.10 17.00
CA SER A 85 -20.06 -8.20 17.95
C SER A 85 -21.50 -8.72 17.96
N ARG A 86 -22.51 -7.86 17.81
CA ARG A 86 -23.91 -8.30 17.72
C ARG A 86 -24.18 -9.02 16.41
N TRP A 87 -23.70 -8.49 15.29
CA TRP A 87 -23.81 -9.12 13.98
C TRP A 87 -23.09 -10.48 13.94
N TYR A 88 -21.88 -10.57 14.47
CA TYR A 88 -21.17 -11.84 14.63
C TYR A 88 -21.92 -12.84 15.51
N ARG A 89 -22.67 -12.36 16.51
CA ARG A 89 -23.45 -13.24 17.35
C ARG A 89 -24.69 -13.81 16.67
N ASP A 90 -25.19 -13.16 15.62
CA ASP A 90 -26.34 -13.57 14.80
C ASP A 90 -27.50 -14.15 15.63
N LYS A 91 -28.03 -13.35 16.56
CA LYS A 91 -29.14 -13.78 17.42
C LYS A 91 -30.42 -13.83 16.58
N PRO A 92 -31.15 -14.96 16.54
CA PRO A 92 -32.43 -15.03 15.86
C PRO A 92 -33.40 -13.96 16.36
N GLY A 93 -34.08 -13.26 15.44
CA GLY A 93 -35.04 -12.22 15.76
C GLY A 93 -34.42 -10.85 16.13
N ASP A 94 -33.12 -10.66 15.94
CA ASP A 94 -32.48 -9.36 16.15
C ASP A 94 -33.02 -8.32 15.15
N VAL A 95 -33.75 -7.33 15.66
CA VAL A 95 -34.33 -6.23 14.86
C VAL A 95 -33.25 -5.44 14.12
N GLY A 96 -32.05 -5.35 14.69
CA GLY A 96 -30.90 -4.68 14.06
C GLY A 96 -30.45 -5.39 12.78
N VAL A 97 -30.55 -6.72 12.70
CA VAL A 97 -30.22 -7.48 11.49
C VAL A 97 -31.23 -7.18 10.37
N ALA A 98 -32.53 -7.15 10.68
CA ALA A 98 -33.55 -6.82 9.70
C ALA A 98 -33.45 -5.37 9.20
N GLN A 99 -33.17 -4.42 10.09
CA GLN A 99 -32.94 -3.02 9.76
C GLN A 99 -31.68 -2.83 8.91
N MET A 100 -30.57 -3.50 9.24
CA MET A 100 -29.35 -3.47 8.42
C MET A 100 -29.58 -4.11 7.04
N ALA A 101 -30.37 -5.19 6.97
CA ALA A 101 -30.75 -5.80 5.69
C ALA A 101 -31.57 -4.85 4.81
N ALA A 102 -32.47 -4.05 5.40
CA ALA A 102 -33.22 -3.02 4.67
C ALA A 102 -32.28 -1.92 4.13
N LEU A 103 -31.37 -1.42 4.96
CA LEU A 103 -30.37 -0.42 4.57
C LEU A 103 -29.49 -0.92 3.42
N VAL A 104 -28.96 -2.15 3.53
CA VAL A 104 -28.13 -2.75 2.47
C VAL A 104 -28.92 -2.91 1.16
N ARG A 105 -30.18 -3.34 1.23
CA ARG A 105 -31.04 -3.50 0.05
C ARG A 105 -31.32 -2.15 -0.61
N GLU A 106 -31.62 -1.12 0.18
CA GLU A 106 -31.81 0.25 -0.29
C GLU A 106 -30.54 0.77 -0.97
N ALA A 107 -29.38 0.58 -0.33
CA ALA A 107 -28.09 1.02 -0.85
C ALA A 107 -27.68 0.29 -2.16
N ALA A 108 -28.09 -0.97 -2.34
CA ALA A 108 -27.90 -1.70 -3.60
C ALA A 108 -28.83 -1.21 -4.74
N GLY A 109 -29.91 -0.51 -4.42
CA GLY A 109 -30.92 -0.08 -5.40
C GLY A 109 -31.50 -1.26 -6.19
N ALA A 110 -31.41 -1.19 -7.52
CA ALA A 110 -31.90 -2.26 -8.41
C ALA A 110 -30.93 -3.46 -8.54
N PHE A 111 -29.75 -3.41 -7.93
CA PHE A 111 -28.77 -4.48 -8.02
C PHE A 111 -29.21 -5.70 -7.20
N GLN A 112 -29.47 -6.82 -7.88
CA GLN A 112 -29.82 -8.10 -7.27
C GLN A 112 -28.63 -9.06 -7.45
N PRO A 113 -27.80 -9.30 -6.42
CA PRO A 113 -26.65 -10.19 -6.53
C PRO A 113 -27.07 -11.65 -6.68
N ASP A 114 -26.30 -12.42 -7.44
CA ASP A 114 -26.32 -13.88 -7.42
C ASP A 114 -25.45 -14.40 -6.26
N VAL A 115 -24.38 -13.67 -5.94
CA VAL A 115 -23.41 -14.00 -4.90
C VAL A 115 -23.05 -12.75 -4.10
N CYS A 116 -23.01 -12.86 -2.78
CA CYS A 116 -22.42 -11.86 -1.89
C CYS A 116 -21.12 -12.43 -1.29
N ILE A 117 -20.04 -11.67 -1.31
CA ILE A 117 -18.78 -12.01 -0.64
C ILE A 117 -18.57 -11.00 0.48
N SER A 118 -18.61 -11.46 1.73
CA SER A 118 -18.43 -10.63 2.92
C SER A 118 -17.06 -10.86 3.54
N PHE A 119 -16.41 -9.76 3.91
CA PHE A 119 -15.12 -9.76 4.62
C PHE A 119 -15.26 -9.60 6.14
N SER A 120 -16.48 -9.76 6.64
CA SER A 120 -16.87 -9.65 8.05
C SER A 120 -18.14 -10.47 8.31
N ALA A 121 -18.55 -10.57 9.57
CA ALA A 121 -19.81 -11.19 9.91
C ALA A 121 -21.00 -10.30 9.49
N ALA A 122 -21.68 -10.69 8.41
CA ALA A 122 -22.76 -9.94 7.80
C ALA A 122 -24.04 -10.80 7.61
N PRO A 123 -24.66 -11.29 8.71
CA PRO A 123 -25.82 -12.18 8.61
C PRO A 123 -27.00 -11.54 7.88
N PHE A 124 -27.13 -10.20 7.94
CA PHE A 124 -28.16 -9.42 7.26
C PHE A 124 -28.12 -9.55 5.72
N LEU A 125 -27.00 -9.96 5.12
CA LEU A 125 -26.94 -10.16 3.66
C LEU A 125 -27.88 -11.25 3.18
N ARG A 126 -28.08 -12.32 3.97
CA ARG A 126 -29.05 -13.38 3.65
C ARG A 126 -30.49 -12.90 3.69
N TYR A 127 -30.78 -11.91 4.54
CA TYR A 127 -32.11 -11.28 4.63
C TYR A 127 -32.30 -10.19 3.55
N ALA A 128 -31.23 -9.50 3.16
CA ALA A 128 -31.23 -8.50 2.10
C ALA A 128 -31.43 -9.16 0.73
N PHE A 129 -30.75 -10.29 0.49
CA PHE A 129 -30.72 -10.97 -0.80
C PHE A 129 -30.93 -12.49 -0.61
N PRO A 130 -32.17 -12.94 -0.33
CA PRO A 130 -32.44 -14.35 -0.03
C PRO A 130 -32.20 -15.31 -1.20
N ALA A 131 -32.16 -14.79 -2.43
CA ALA A 131 -31.81 -15.57 -3.62
C ALA A 131 -30.29 -15.68 -3.83
N ALA A 132 -29.50 -14.80 -3.21
CA ALA A 132 -28.05 -14.78 -3.35
C ALA A 132 -27.41 -15.78 -2.39
N GLN A 133 -26.33 -16.42 -2.82
CA GLN A 133 -25.46 -17.14 -1.89
C GLN A 133 -24.51 -16.17 -1.20
N VAL A 134 -24.45 -16.21 0.12
CA VAL A 134 -23.51 -15.42 0.92
C VAL A 134 -22.29 -16.27 1.25
N LEU A 135 -21.12 -15.81 0.85
CA LEU A 135 -19.82 -16.40 1.12
C LEU A 135 -19.03 -15.47 2.04
N TYR A 136 -18.38 -16.04 3.06
CA TYR A 136 -17.52 -15.30 3.98
C TYR A 136 -16.07 -15.55 3.60
N PHE A 137 -15.35 -14.47 3.32
CA PHE A 137 -13.93 -14.50 2.99
C PHE A 137 -13.11 -14.09 4.20
N GLU A 138 -12.07 -14.86 4.50
CA GLU A 138 -10.99 -14.48 5.42
C GLU A 138 -9.73 -15.29 5.08
N TYR A 139 -8.59 -14.86 5.61
CA TYR A 139 -7.39 -15.66 5.62
C TYR A 139 -7.59 -17.06 6.22
N GLY A 140 -6.92 -18.03 5.62
CA GLY A 140 -6.91 -19.42 6.06
C GLY A 140 -5.85 -19.72 7.12
N MET A 141 -5.47 -21.00 7.22
CA MET A 141 -4.40 -21.48 8.10
C MET A 141 -3.07 -20.76 7.88
N PHE A 142 -2.81 -20.35 6.63
CA PHE A 142 -1.60 -19.66 6.22
C PHE A 142 -1.95 -18.26 5.70
N SER A 143 -1.44 -17.22 6.35
CA SER A 143 -1.65 -15.83 5.92
C SER A 143 -0.37 -15.11 5.51
N ARG A 144 0.79 -15.66 5.92
CA ARG A 144 2.09 -14.99 5.87
C ARG A 144 3.21 -16.01 5.56
N PRO A 145 4.33 -15.56 4.98
CA PRO A 145 5.52 -16.39 4.83
C PRO A 145 5.94 -17.08 6.15
N PRO A 146 6.58 -18.26 6.08
CA PRO A 146 7.07 -18.91 4.84
C PRO A 146 6.01 -19.67 4.05
N PHE A 147 4.82 -19.88 4.61
CA PHE A 147 3.73 -20.55 3.89
C PHE A 147 3.14 -19.66 2.80
N PRO A 148 2.64 -20.24 1.68
CA PRO A 148 1.84 -19.49 0.73
C PRO A 148 0.53 -19.05 1.41
N ALA A 149 0.10 -17.83 1.13
CA ALA A 149 -1.16 -17.33 1.69
C ALA A 149 -2.36 -18.13 1.16
N THR A 150 -3.29 -18.41 2.05
CA THR A 150 -4.54 -19.14 1.83
C THR A 150 -5.71 -18.29 2.30
N ALA A 151 -6.89 -18.51 1.72
CA ALA A 151 -8.17 -17.99 2.22
C ALA A 151 -9.22 -19.09 2.21
N TYR A 152 -10.33 -18.85 2.87
CA TYR A 152 -11.54 -19.64 2.69
C TYR A 152 -12.67 -18.78 2.10
N LEU A 153 -13.62 -19.46 1.45
CA LEU A 153 -14.91 -18.90 1.01
C LEU A 153 -16.00 -19.75 1.68
N ASP A 154 -16.40 -19.36 2.89
CA ASP A 154 -17.28 -20.17 3.72
C ASP A 154 -18.76 -19.86 3.42
N PRO A 155 -19.60 -20.85 3.06
CA PRO A 155 -21.02 -20.60 2.77
C PRO A 155 -21.90 -20.52 4.03
N GLU A 156 -21.41 -20.94 5.19
CA GLU A 156 -22.13 -21.07 6.45
C GLU A 156 -21.98 -19.84 7.35
N GLY A 157 -20.78 -19.27 7.46
CA GLY A 157 -20.53 -18.16 8.36
C GLY A 157 -19.06 -17.88 8.61
N MET A 158 -18.80 -16.83 9.38
CA MET A 158 -17.46 -16.51 9.85
C MET A 158 -17.18 -17.14 11.22
N TYR A 159 -15.94 -17.55 11.45
CA TYR A 159 -15.43 -18.13 12.69
C TYR A 159 -16.34 -19.20 13.35
N ARG A 160 -16.99 -18.92 14.49
CA ARG A 160 -17.83 -19.90 15.22
C ARG A 160 -18.99 -20.44 14.39
N SER A 161 -19.41 -19.69 13.38
CA SER A 161 -20.48 -20.06 12.45
C SER A 161 -19.97 -20.71 11.17
N SER A 162 -18.65 -20.94 11.06
CA SER A 162 -18.01 -21.54 9.88
C SER A 162 -18.41 -22.99 9.65
N TYR A 163 -18.19 -23.45 8.42
CA TYR A 163 -18.42 -24.80 7.97
C TYR A 163 -17.69 -25.85 8.82
N PRO A 164 -16.38 -25.72 9.16
CA PRO A 164 -15.71 -26.66 10.05
C PRO A 164 -16.39 -26.79 11.42
N MET A 165 -16.97 -25.70 11.94
CA MET A 165 -17.68 -25.70 13.22
C MET A 165 -19.03 -26.39 13.11
N ARG A 166 -19.83 -26.07 12.09
CA ARG A 166 -21.17 -26.65 11.89
C ARG A 166 -21.13 -28.13 11.52
N HIS A 167 -20.06 -28.56 10.87
CA HIS A 167 -19.91 -29.93 10.35
C HIS A 167 -18.80 -30.73 11.05
N ALA A 168 -18.38 -30.32 12.26
CA ALA A 168 -17.26 -30.95 12.96
C ALA A 168 -17.38 -32.48 13.10
N ALA A 169 -18.57 -33.00 13.46
CA ALA A 169 -18.80 -34.44 13.59
C ALA A 169 -18.59 -35.19 12.27
N VAL A 170 -19.15 -34.66 11.18
CA VAL A 170 -19.01 -35.23 9.83
C VAL A 170 -17.54 -35.22 9.39
N LEU A 171 -16.82 -34.14 9.66
CA LEU A 171 -15.39 -34.03 9.31
C LEU A 171 -14.51 -35.01 10.11
N ARG A 172 -14.87 -35.30 11.36
CA ARG A 172 -14.16 -36.27 12.21
C ARG A 172 -14.33 -37.73 11.74
N GLU A 173 -15.48 -38.04 11.17
CA GLU A 173 -15.84 -39.39 10.70
C GLU A 173 -15.41 -39.64 9.24
N ARG A 174 -15.13 -38.59 8.48
CA ARG A 174 -14.76 -38.67 7.06
C ARG A 174 -13.41 -39.36 6.83
N GLU A 175 -13.37 -40.43 6.05
CA GLU A 175 -12.09 -40.99 5.61
C GLU A 175 -11.44 -40.15 4.50
N PRO A 176 -10.15 -39.76 4.63
CA PRO A 176 -9.43 -39.01 3.62
C PRO A 176 -9.07 -39.90 2.44
N GLN A 177 -9.04 -39.31 1.25
CA GLN A 177 -8.53 -39.98 0.06
C GLN A 177 -7.01 -40.01 0.08
N THR A 178 -6.41 -40.99 -0.60
CA THR A 178 -4.94 -41.19 -0.61
C THR A 178 -4.17 -39.96 -1.06
N ASP A 179 -4.69 -39.22 -2.04
CA ASP A 179 -4.09 -38.00 -2.56
C ASP A 179 -4.17 -36.83 -1.57
N GLU A 180 -5.22 -36.76 -0.74
CA GLU A 180 -5.30 -35.77 0.33
C GLU A 180 -4.30 -36.03 1.45
N VAL A 181 -4.10 -37.30 1.80
CA VAL A 181 -3.06 -37.69 2.76
C VAL A 181 -1.68 -37.31 2.20
N ALA A 182 -1.43 -37.53 0.91
CA ALA A 182 -0.20 -37.12 0.25
C ALA A 182 0.04 -35.60 0.33
N VAL A 183 -1.01 -34.77 0.20
CA VAL A 183 -0.91 -33.31 0.39
C VAL A 183 -0.45 -32.97 1.81
N VAL A 184 -1.01 -33.62 2.84
CA VAL A 184 -0.60 -33.41 4.24
C VAL A 184 0.88 -33.73 4.43
N ASP A 185 1.32 -34.88 3.92
CA ASP A 185 2.70 -35.34 4.04
C ASP A 185 3.67 -34.43 3.27
N ALA A 186 3.28 -33.96 2.09
CA ALA A 186 4.06 -33.00 1.31
C ALA A 186 4.23 -31.67 2.04
N VAL A 187 3.16 -31.13 2.63
CA VAL A 187 3.25 -29.87 3.41
C VAL A 187 4.18 -30.03 4.61
N ARG A 188 4.04 -31.11 5.39
CA ARG A 188 4.93 -31.39 6.53
C ARG A 188 6.39 -31.50 6.11
N THR A 189 6.65 -32.31 5.07
CA THR A 189 8.00 -32.58 4.55
C THR A 189 8.65 -31.32 4.00
N ALA A 190 7.90 -30.52 3.24
CA ALA A 190 8.42 -29.32 2.59
C ALA A 190 8.68 -28.19 3.59
N PHE A 191 7.77 -27.97 4.56
CA PHE A 191 7.84 -26.80 5.44
C PHE A 191 8.58 -27.01 6.74
N ALA A 192 8.73 -28.24 7.25
CA ALA A 192 9.53 -28.48 8.46
C ALA A 192 10.96 -27.90 8.39
N PRO A 193 11.79 -28.24 7.38
CA PRO A 193 13.14 -27.67 7.27
C PRO A 193 13.11 -26.17 6.97
N ARG A 194 12.07 -25.68 6.29
CA ARG A 194 11.94 -24.26 5.96
C ARG A 194 11.66 -23.42 7.20
N LEU A 195 10.80 -23.88 8.10
CA LEU A 195 10.53 -23.22 9.37
C LEU A 195 11.78 -23.19 10.25
N ASP A 196 12.56 -24.27 10.27
CA ASP A 196 13.83 -24.31 10.98
C ASP A 196 14.82 -23.28 10.41
N GLN A 197 14.92 -23.17 9.09
CA GLN A 197 15.80 -22.21 8.43
C GLN A 197 15.38 -20.76 8.68
N VAL A 198 14.11 -20.43 8.47
CA VAL A 198 13.56 -19.07 8.63
C VAL A 198 13.59 -18.66 10.10
N GLY A 199 13.26 -19.60 10.99
CA GLY A 199 13.17 -19.39 12.43
C GLY A 199 14.50 -19.55 13.15
N ALA A 200 15.60 -19.94 12.50
CA ALA A 200 16.83 -20.36 13.18
C ALA A 200 17.30 -19.40 14.30
N PRO A 201 17.38 -18.07 14.09
CA PRO A 201 17.80 -17.15 15.16
C PRO A 201 16.87 -17.19 16.38
N LEU A 202 15.55 -17.21 16.14
CA LEU A 202 14.55 -17.29 17.19
C LEU A 202 14.57 -18.67 17.87
N LEU A 203 14.70 -19.74 17.11
CA LEU A 203 14.75 -21.11 17.62
C LEU A 203 15.97 -21.35 18.51
N ASP A 204 17.13 -20.79 18.17
CA ASP A 204 18.32 -20.87 19.01
C ASP A 204 18.13 -20.12 20.34
N ALA A 205 17.55 -18.92 20.29
CA ALA A 205 17.21 -18.16 21.49
C ALA A 205 16.20 -18.92 22.38
N VAL A 206 15.16 -19.53 21.77
CA VAL A 206 14.19 -20.38 22.48
C VAL A 206 14.87 -21.61 23.08
N ARG A 207 15.77 -22.28 22.36
CA ARG A 207 16.51 -23.45 22.88
C ARG A 207 17.32 -23.09 24.11
N VAL A 208 17.97 -21.93 24.14
CA VAL A 208 18.71 -21.44 25.31
C VAL A 208 17.77 -21.12 26.46
N ALA A 209 16.72 -20.32 26.21
CA ALA A 209 15.77 -19.90 27.23
C ALA A 209 15.01 -21.09 27.85
N ARG A 210 14.72 -22.14 27.06
CA ARG A 210 13.99 -23.32 27.52
C ARG A 210 14.83 -24.28 28.38
N ARG A 211 16.16 -24.14 28.46
CA ARG A 211 17.03 -25.11 29.18
C ARG A 211 16.62 -25.34 30.64
N SER A 212 15.98 -24.35 31.26
CA SER A 212 15.51 -24.41 32.65
C SER A 212 14.11 -25.01 32.82
N PHE A 213 13.46 -25.44 31.72
CA PHE A 213 12.08 -25.90 31.72
C PHE A 213 11.96 -27.30 31.12
N ARG A 214 11.06 -28.10 31.68
CA ARG A 214 10.78 -29.47 31.21
C ARG A 214 9.94 -29.46 29.93
N LYS A 215 9.05 -28.48 29.82
CA LYS A 215 8.03 -28.36 28.77
C LYS A 215 7.94 -26.93 28.26
N ALA A 216 7.36 -26.72 27.09
CA ALA A 216 7.06 -25.39 26.56
C ALA A 216 5.66 -25.30 25.94
N VAL A 217 4.97 -24.21 26.23
CA VAL A 217 3.68 -23.83 25.67
C VAL A 217 3.86 -22.56 24.85
N LEU A 218 3.31 -22.51 23.64
CA LEU A 218 3.25 -21.28 22.85
C LEU A 218 1.95 -20.53 23.14
N LEU A 219 2.07 -19.24 23.44
CA LEU A 219 0.95 -18.30 23.52
C LEU A 219 1.15 -17.19 22.47
N PRO A 220 0.58 -17.32 21.26
CA PRO A 220 0.54 -16.25 20.28
C PRO A 220 -0.55 -15.26 20.67
N LEU A 221 -0.14 -14.08 21.15
CA LEU A 221 -1.05 -12.98 21.46
C LEU A 221 -1.61 -12.38 20.17
N GLN A 222 -2.88 -12.04 20.23
CA GLN A 222 -3.61 -11.36 19.16
C GLN A 222 -3.70 -9.86 19.50
N PHE A 223 -4.71 -9.17 18.99
CA PHE A 223 -5.00 -7.79 19.35
C PHE A 223 -6.44 -7.69 19.85
N SER A 224 -6.65 -6.86 20.88
CA SER A 224 -7.97 -6.57 21.44
C SER A 224 -8.70 -5.48 20.66
N GLY A 225 -9.97 -5.24 21.00
CA GLY A 225 -10.78 -4.22 20.35
C GLY A 225 -11.26 -4.64 18.96
N TYR A 226 -11.30 -5.96 18.70
CA TYR A 226 -11.73 -6.52 17.43
C TYR A 226 -12.60 -7.75 17.67
N TYR A 227 -13.78 -7.82 17.05
CA TYR A 227 -14.79 -8.83 17.38
C TYR A 227 -14.28 -10.27 17.23
N ALA A 228 -13.34 -10.51 16.30
CA ALA A 228 -12.76 -11.83 16.07
C ALA A 228 -11.94 -12.34 17.28
N TYR A 229 -11.43 -11.44 18.13
CA TYR A 229 -10.87 -11.79 19.43
C TYR A 229 -11.91 -11.64 20.53
N ASP A 230 -12.42 -10.42 20.73
CA ASP A 230 -13.17 -10.01 21.93
C ASP A 230 -14.45 -10.82 22.16
N VAL A 231 -15.14 -11.29 21.11
CA VAL A 231 -16.37 -12.10 21.26
C VAL A 231 -16.07 -13.58 21.50
N ASN A 232 -14.87 -14.02 21.14
CA ASN A 232 -14.45 -15.42 21.23
C ASN A 232 -13.59 -15.67 22.48
N ALA A 233 -13.00 -14.64 23.07
CA ALA A 233 -12.11 -14.73 24.21
C ALA A 233 -12.87 -14.92 25.53
N ALA A 234 -12.29 -15.69 26.45
CA ALA A 234 -12.72 -15.71 27.84
C ALA A 234 -12.30 -14.46 28.62
N PHE A 235 -11.30 -13.72 28.11
CA PHE A 235 -10.74 -12.52 28.72
C PHE A 235 -10.95 -11.30 27.83
N THR A 236 -11.10 -10.14 28.46
CA THR A 236 -11.36 -8.88 27.75
C THR A 236 -10.16 -8.43 26.90
N ASP A 237 -8.93 -8.70 27.36
CA ASP A 237 -7.73 -8.32 26.61
C ASP A 237 -6.59 -9.35 26.69
N GLN A 238 -5.55 -9.08 25.88
CA GLN A 238 -4.37 -9.94 25.79
C GLN A 238 -3.53 -9.96 27.06
N TYR A 239 -3.58 -8.91 27.89
CA TYR A 239 -2.82 -8.85 29.14
C TYR A 239 -3.44 -9.78 30.18
N ASP A 240 -4.76 -9.76 30.31
CA ASP A 240 -5.50 -10.68 31.18
C ASP A 240 -5.34 -12.13 30.71
N LEU A 241 -5.45 -12.39 29.41
CA LEU A 241 -5.14 -13.72 28.84
C LEU A 241 -3.73 -14.19 29.20
N LEU A 242 -2.73 -13.32 29.04
CA LEU A 242 -1.33 -13.64 29.34
C LEU A 242 -1.13 -13.94 30.83
N THR A 243 -1.61 -13.08 31.72
CA THR A 243 -1.43 -13.25 33.18
C THR A 243 -2.11 -14.50 33.69
N GLN A 244 -3.32 -14.79 33.21
CA GLN A 244 -4.07 -16.00 33.59
C GLN A 244 -3.41 -17.28 33.05
N THR A 245 -2.88 -17.22 31.83
CA THR A 245 -2.10 -18.33 31.26
C THR A 245 -0.83 -18.58 32.10
N LEU A 246 -0.05 -17.54 32.40
CA LEU A 246 1.16 -17.65 33.21
C LEU A 246 0.91 -18.19 34.62
N ALA A 247 -0.24 -17.84 35.22
CA ALA A 247 -0.64 -18.32 36.53
C ALA A 247 -1.13 -19.78 36.52
N SER A 248 -1.67 -20.25 35.41
CA SER A 248 -2.23 -21.61 35.27
C SER A 248 -1.20 -22.64 34.79
N VAL A 249 -0.15 -22.19 34.10
CA VAL A 249 0.93 -23.06 33.62
C VAL A 249 1.90 -23.38 34.77
N PRO A 250 2.29 -24.66 34.97
CA PRO A 250 3.32 -25.03 35.95
C PRO A 250 4.62 -24.23 35.79
N GLU A 251 5.28 -23.89 36.90
CA GLU A 251 6.51 -23.07 36.86
C GLU A 251 7.68 -23.76 36.13
N ASP A 252 7.68 -25.09 36.03
CA ASP A 252 8.67 -25.88 35.28
C ASP A 252 8.35 -25.99 33.77
N CYS A 253 7.28 -25.33 33.30
CA CYS A 253 6.91 -25.25 31.90
C CYS A 253 7.05 -23.82 31.38
N ALA A 254 7.86 -23.62 30.33
CA ALA A 254 8.03 -22.31 29.70
C ALA A 254 6.76 -21.88 28.96
N VAL A 255 6.34 -20.62 29.14
CA VAL A 255 5.33 -19.97 28.32
C VAL A 255 6.03 -19.05 27.33
N LEU A 256 6.17 -19.54 26.10
CA LEU A 256 6.73 -18.78 24.99
C LEU A 256 5.67 -17.80 24.46
N VAL A 257 5.88 -16.52 24.71
CA VAL A 257 4.93 -15.47 24.31
C VAL A 257 5.41 -14.77 23.06
N VAL A 258 4.56 -14.74 22.04
CA VAL A 258 4.80 -14.01 20.78
C VAL A 258 3.68 -13.01 20.57
N GLU A 259 4.02 -11.75 20.32
CA GLU A 259 3.03 -10.71 20.02
C GLU A 259 2.63 -10.72 18.54
N HIS A 260 1.45 -10.19 18.25
CA HIS A 260 1.06 -9.93 16.86
C HIS A 260 2.05 -8.92 16.23
N PRO A 261 2.63 -9.20 15.05
CA PRO A 261 3.73 -8.39 14.50
C PRO A 261 3.34 -6.93 14.25
N GLU A 262 2.10 -6.68 13.85
CA GLU A 262 1.55 -5.34 13.59
C GLU A 262 0.96 -4.66 14.83
N HIS A 263 0.68 -5.43 15.89
CA HIS A 263 -0.06 -4.96 17.06
C HIS A 263 0.58 -5.47 18.34
N PRO A 264 1.81 -5.02 18.67
CA PRO A 264 2.44 -5.36 19.93
C PRO A 264 1.61 -4.83 21.11
N VAL A 265 1.46 -5.65 22.14
CA VAL A 265 0.62 -5.38 23.31
C VAL A 265 1.44 -5.17 24.59
N LEU A 266 2.68 -5.66 24.64
CA LEU A 266 3.53 -5.62 25.82
C LEU A 266 4.45 -4.40 25.80
N LYS A 267 4.20 -3.47 26.71
CA LYS A 267 5.10 -2.35 27.00
C LYS A 267 6.33 -2.85 27.79
N PRO A 268 7.51 -2.21 27.67
CA PRO A 268 8.71 -2.63 28.40
C PRO A 268 8.52 -2.76 29.91
N ALA A 269 7.83 -1.81 30.56
CA ALA A 269 7.55 -1.86 31.99
C ALA A 269 6.64 -3.03 32.38
N THR A 270 5.62 -3.32 31.57
CA THR A 270 4.73 -4.48 31.76
C THR A 270 5.50 -5.79 31.66
N LEU A 271 6.36 -5.91 30.63
CA LEU A 271 7.18 -7.08 30.43
C LEU A 271 8.15 -7.29 31.61
N GLN A 272 8.83 -6.24 32.05
CA GLN A 272 9.74 -6.30 33.21
C GLN A 272 9.02 -6.81 34.46
N TYR A 273 7.84 -6.26 34.76
CA TYR A 273 7.01 -6.71 35.87
C TYR A 273 6.64 -8.19 35.76
N LEU A 274 6.15 -8.62 34.59
CA LEU A 274 5.73 -10.00 34.37
C LEU A 274 6.91 -10.98 34.48
N GLN A 275 8.08 -10.64 33.94
CA GLN A 275 9.29 -11.47 34.03
C GLN A 275 9.80 -11.63 35.46
N GLN A 276 9.63 -10.60 36.31
CA GLN A 276 9.95 -10.69 37.74
C GLN A 276 8.95 -11.57 38.50
N ARG A 277 7.66 -11.49 38.12
CA ARG A 277 6.54 -12.15 38.80
C ARG A 277 6.37 -13.62 38.41
N HIS A 278 6.66 -13.97 37.16
CA HIS A 278 6.40 -15.27 36.54
C HIS A 278 7.68 -15.79 35.90
N ARG A 279 8.38 -16.68 36.61
CA ARG A 279 9.66 -17.26 36.13
C ARG A 279 9.50 -18.06 34.84
N ASN A 280 8.31 -18.60 34.59
CA ASN A 280 7.97 -19.34 33.39
C ASN A 280 7.70 -18.46 32.16
N LEU A 281 7.64 -17.14 32.28
CA LEU A 281 7.51 -16.26 31.11
C LEU A 281 8.79 -16.25 30.28
N VAL A 282 8.70 -16.72 29.04
CA VAL A 282 9.76 -16.59 28.05
C VAL A 282 9.27 -15.70 26.91
N TRP A 283 9.77 -14.46 26.90
CA TRP A 283 9.55 -13.51 25.82
C TRP A 283 10.91 -13.10 25.25
N LEU A 284 11.02 -13.10 23.93
CA LEU A 284 12.28 -12.87 23.21
C LEU A 284 12.12 -11.70 22.25
N PRO A 285 12.97 -10.65 22.32
CA PRO A 285 12.94 -9.53 21.39
C PRO A 285 12.97 -9.95 19.91
N GLU A 286 13.70 -11.02 19.60
CA GLU A 286 13.84 -11.60 18.25
C GLU A 286 12.49 -11.97 17.64
N SER A 287 11.50 -12.31 18.47
CA SER A 287 10.14 -12.61 18.01
C SER A 287 9.44 -11.41 17.35
N ARG A 288 9.82 -10.17 17.69
CA ARG A 288 9.31 -8.96 17.01
C ARG A 288 9.98 -8.72 15.67
N GLY A 289 11.23 -9.16 15.51
CA GLY A 289 12.02 -8.99 14.29
C GLY A 289 11.60 -9.97 13.19
N LEU A 290 11.11 -11.16 13.56
CA LEU A 290 10.63 -12.16 12.64
C LEU A 290 9.12 -12.00 12.38
N TYR A 291 8.75 -11.59 11.17
CA TYR A 291 7.36 -11.47 10.77
C TYR A 291 6.70 -12.86 10.79
N ALA A 292 5.66 -13.02 11.61
CA ALA A 292 4.99 -14.30 11.90
C ALA A 292 5.82 -15.35 12.67
N ALA A 293 6.65 -14.89 13.62
CA ALA A 293 7.45 -15.70 14.53
C ALA A 293 6.74 -16.94 15.12
N ALA A 294 5.47 -16.80 15.51
CA ALA A 294 4.70 -17.90 16.12
C ALA A 294 4.64 -19.16 15.23
N GLN A 295 4.56 -18.99 13.90
CA GLN A 295 4.50 -20.12 12.95
C GLN A 295 5.76 -20.98 12.99
N CYS A 296 6.93 -20.36 13.24
CA CYS A 296 8.21 -21.06 13.35
C CYS A 296 8.35 -21.79 14.68
N LEU A 297 7.60 -21.40 15.71
CA LEU A 297 7.69 -21.98 17.04
C LEU A 297 6.78 -23.20 17.25
N VAL A 298 5.68 -23.32 16.51
CA VAL A 298 4.71 -24.42 16.68
C VAL A 298 5.37 -25.81 16.67
N PRO A 299 6.30 -26.15 15.75
CA PRO A 299 6.95 -27.47 15.76
C PRO A 299 7.74 -27.74 17.04
N SER A 300 8.27 -26.69 17.67
CA SER A 300 9.22 -26.75 18.78
C SER A 300 8.57 -26.75 20.17
N VAL A 301 7.26 -26.59 20.29
CA VAL A 301 6.54 -26.58 21.58
C VAL A 301 5.82 -27.89 21.87
N ASP A 302 5.41 -28.07 23.13
CA ASP A 302 4.61 -29.21 23.59
C ASP A 302 3.11 -28.98 23.43
N ALA A 303 2.64 -27.72 23.50
CA ALA A 303 1.24 -27.35 23.26
C ALA A 303 1.12 -25.89 22.80
N VAL A 304 -0.05 -25.53 22.25
CA VAL A 304 -0.40 -24.15 21.90
C VAL A 304 -1.64 -23.73 22.67
N VAL A 305 -1.58 -22.56 23.29
CA VAL A 305 -2.73 -21.88 23.93
C VAL A 305 -3.07 -20.66 23.09
N THR A 306 -4.32 -20.49 22.67
CA THR A 306 -4.75 -19.32 21.90
C THR A 306 -6.24 -19.06 22.09
N VAL A 307 -6.81 -18.06 21.42
CA VAL A 307 -8.26 -17.83 21.35
C VAL A 307 -8.76 -18.12 19.93
N SER A 308 -8.34 -17.31 18.97
CA SER A 308 -8.82 -17.38 17.58
C SER A 308 -7.71 -17.11 16.57
N SER A 309 -6.45 -17.27 16.97
CA SER A 309 -5.31 -17.10 16.07
C SER A 309 -5.27 -18.23 15.03
N SER A 310 -4.97 -17.91 13.77
CA SER A 310 -4.76 -18.92 12.73
C SER A 310 -3.59 -19.86 13.02
N VAL A 311 -2.67 -19.48 13.94
CA VAL A 311 -1.63 -20.37 14.48
C VAL A 311 -2.24 -21.62 15.13
N GLY A 312 -3.46 -21.52 15.69
CA GLY A 312 -4.17 -22.66 16.25
C GLY A 312 -4.42 -23.78 15.24
N TRP A 313 -4.72 -23.45 13.98
CA TRP A 313 -4.87 -24.44 12.90
C TRP A 313 -3.56 -25.18 12.61
N GLN A 314 -2.42 -24.51 12.76
CA GLN A 314 -1.10 -25.08 12.46
C GLN A 314 -0.68 -26.16 13.47
N THR A 315 -1.36 -26.29 14.61
CA THR A 315 -1.14 -27.39 15.55
C THR A 315 -1.39 -28.77 14.91
N LEU A 316 -2.33 -28.87 13.97
CA LEU A 316 -2.63 -30.10 13.25
C LEU A 316 -1.42 -30.59 12.44
N LEU A 317 -0.68 -29.68 11.80
CA LEU A 317 0.51 -30.02 11.00
C LEU A 317 1.57 -30.70 11.85
N TRP A 318 1.74 -30.23 13.09
CA TRP A 318 2.83 -30.66 13.96
C TRP A 318 2.38 -31.55 15.11
N ARG A 319 1.14 -32.05 15.04
CA ARG A 319 0.51 -32.93 16.04
C ARG A 319 0.64 -32.38 17.46
N LYS A 320 0.34 -31.09 17.62
CA LYS A 320 0.40 -30.39 18.91
C LYS A 320 -0.99 -30.33 19.54
N PRO A 321 -1.11 -30.59 20.85
CA PRO A 321 -2.29 -30.23 21.61
C PRO A 321 -2.61 -28.73 21.47
N LEU A 322 -3.90 -28.43 21.34
CA LEU A 322 -4.43 -27.08 21.22
C LEU A 322 -5.42 -26.81 22.35
N LEU A 323 -5.18 -25.73 23.09
CA LEU A 323 -6.10 -25.21 24.10
C LEU A 323 -6.66 -23.86 23.61
N VAL A 324 -7.98 -23.74 23.54
CA VAL A 324 -8.68 -22.53 23.10
C VAL A 324 -9.30 -21.82 24.30
N VAL A 325 -8.74 -20.69 24.72
CA VAL A 325 -9.22 -19.95 25.90
C VAL A 325 -10.45 -19.10 25.54
N GLY A 326 -11.62 -19.69 25.70
CA GLY A 326 -12.90 -19.14 25.26
C GLY A 326 -13.58 -20.09 24.29
N SER A 327 -14.18 -19.56 23.23
CA SER A 327 -14.82 -20.37 22.18
C SER A 327 -14.66 -19.70 20.83
N SER A 328 -14.07 -20.41 19.87
CA SER A 328 -13.84 -19.90 18.52
C SER A 328 -13.97 -20.98 17.45
N HIS A 329 -13.70 -20.62 16.20
CA HIS A 329 -13.62 -21.56 15.09
C HIS A 329 -12.62 -22.71 15.26
N LEU A 330 -11.70 -22.60 16.22
CA LEU A 330 -10.72 -23.62 16.55
C LEU A 330 -11.31 -24.73 17.43
N ASP A 331 -12.48 -24.53 18.04
CA ASP A 331 -13.09 -25.50 18.95
C ASP A 331 -13.37 -26.86 18.28
N CYS A 332 -13.53 -26.88 16.94
CA CYS A 332 -13.70 -28.14 16.22
C CYS A 332 -12.45 -29.04 16.27
N ILE A 333 -11.27 -28.48 16.58
CA ILE A 333 -9.99 -29.18 16.71
C ILE A 333 -9.32 -29.04 18.09
N ALA A 334 -9.89 -28.24 19.00
CA ALA A 334 -9.35 -28.02 20.34
C ALA A 334 -9.37 -29.30 21.19
N ASP A 335 -8.36 -29.46 22.06
CA ASP A 335 -8.26 -30.55 23.05
C ASP A 335 -8.82 -30.13 24.42
N SER A 336 -8.91 -28.83 24.68
CA SER A 336 -9.61 -28.24 25.81
C SER A 336 -9.94 -26.76 25.57
N ASN A 337 -10.90 -26.25 26.32
CA ASN A 337 -11.22 -24.82 26.42
C ASN A 337 -10.95 -24.24 27.83
N ASP A 338 -10.35 -25.03 28.73
CA ASP A 338 -10.09 -24.67 30.13
C ASP A 338 -8.58 -24.71 30.40
N LEU A 339 -8.02 -23.58 30.88
CA LEU A 339 -6.59 -23.49 31.22
C LEU A 339 -6.15 -24.51 32.28
N SER A 340 -7.06 -24.96 33.15
CA SER A 340 -6.78 -25.97 34.18
C SER A 340 -6.47 -27.36 33.60
N ASP A 341 -6.84 -27.63 32.35
CA ASP A 341 -6.52 -28.89 31.65
C ASP A 341 -5.08 -28.92 31.12
N LEU A 342 -4.37 -27.80 31.12
CA LEU A 342 -3.07 -27.71 30.46
C LEU A 342 -2.04 -28.73 30.99
N PRO A 343 -1.92 -29.01 32.30
CA PRO A 343 -1.03 -30.06 32.79
C PRO A 343 -1.34 -31.44 32.17
N ARG A 344 -2.63 -31.78 32.00
CA ARG A 344 -3.07 -33.02 31.35
C ARG A 344 -2.71 -33.05 29.87
N LEU A 345 -2.82 -31.91 29.18
CA LEU A 345 -2.49 -31.80 27.75
C LEU A 345 -0.98 -31.89 27.46
N LEU A 346 -0.14 -31.57 28.44
CA LEU A 346 1.33 -31.64 28.30
C LEU A 346 1.89 -33.05 28.48
N GLU A 347 1.08 -33.97 29.00
CA GLU A 347 1.44 -35.37 29.10
C GLU A 347 1.34 -36.06 27.73
N PRO A 348 2.24 -37.02 27.42
CA PRO A 348 2.18 -37.74 26.16
C PRO A 348 0.86 -38.47 25.97
N ALA A 349 0.17 -38.19 24.86
CA ALA A 349 -1.03 -38.89 24.45
C ALA A 349 -0.92 -39.30 22.97
N PRO A 350 -1.54 -40.42 22.55
CA PRO A 350 -1.66 -40.75 21.13
C PRO A 350 -2.37 -39.63 20.37
N TRP A 351 -1.84 -39.29 19.20
CA TRP A 351 -2.48 -38.31 18.31
C TRP A 351 -3.79 -38.88 17.75
N PRO A 352 -4.93 -38.19 17.86
CA PRO A 352 -6.20 -38.72 17.36
C PRO A 352 -6.26 -38.75 15.83
N ASP A 353 -6.55 -39.90 15.24
CA ASP A 353 -6.64 -40.07 13.77
C ASP A 353 -7.63 -39.10 13.11
N TRP A 354 -8.73 -38.78 13.80
CA TRP A 354 -9.72 -37.84 13.27
C TRP A 354 -9.15 -36.45 12.99
N LYS A 355 -8.09 -36.03 13.69
CA LYS A 355 -7.41 -34.75 13.43
C LYS A 355 -6.65 -34.77 12.10
N GLU A 356 -6.11 -35.93 11.69
CA GLU A 356 -5.50 -36.09 10.37
C GLU A 356 -6.57 -36.00 9.26
N ARG A 357 -7.76 -36.59 9.49
CA ARG A 357 -8.90 -36.50 8.58
C ARG A 357 -9.35 -35.06 8.37
N VAL A 358 -9.48 -34.31 9.47
CA VAL A 358 -9.83 -32.88 9.44
C VAL A 358 -8.75 -32.07 8.73
N LEU A 359 -7.46 -32.30 9.03
CA LEU A 359 -6.36 -31.58 8.39
C LEU A 359 -6.32 -31.82 6.87
N ALA A 360 -6.45 -33.08 6.45
CA ALA A 360 -6.49 -33.44 5.04
C ALA A 360 -7.60 -32.69 4.32
N TRP A 361 -8.82 -32.71 4.87
CA TRP A 361 -9.95 -31.96 4.31
C TRP A 361 -9.72 -30.45 4.31
N LEU A 362 -9.18 -29.87 5.38
CA LEU A 362 -8.92 -28.43 5.45
C LEU A 362 -7.95 -27.97 4.34
N LEU A 363 -6.90 -28.73 4.07
CA LEU A 363 -5.90 -28.39 3.05
C LEU A 363 -6.38 -28.61 1.61
N THR A 364 -7.36 -29.49 1.39
CA THR A 364 -7.85 -29.84 0.04
C THR A 364 -9.23 -29.29 -0.29
N HIS A 365 -9.99 -28.82 0.70
CA HIS A 365 -11.37 -28.35 0.51
C HIS A 365 -11.66 -26.94 1.04
N TYR A 366 -10.93 -26.47 2.05
CA TYR A 366 -11.34 -25.27 2.79
C TYR A 366 -10.36 -24.10 2.63
N PHE A 367 -9.07 -24.33 2.91
CA PHE A 367 -8.03 -23.32 2.78
C PHE A 367 -7.45 -23.32 1.36
N VAL A 368 -8.02 -22.48 0.51
CA VAL A 368 -7.63 -22.32 -0.88
C VAL A 368 -6.41 -21.41 -0.98
N PRO A 369 -5.27 -21.89 -1.53
CA PRO A 369 -4.13 -21.04 -1.83
C PRO A 369 -4.51 -19.87 -2.74
N PHE A 370 -3.98 -18.69 -2.46
CA PHE A 370 -4.27 -17.47 -3.22
C PHE A 370 -4.01 -17.63 -4.73
N ASP A 371 -2.93 -18.32 -5.09
CA ASP A 371 -2.59 -18.55 -6.51
C ASP A 371 -3.65 -19.40 -7.21
N ILE A 372 -4.36 -20.28 -6.49
CA ILE A 372 -5.46 -21.08 -7.05
C ILE A 372 -6.75 -20.26 -7.05
N LEU A 373 -7.04 -19.55 -5.95
CA LEU A 373 -8.28 -18.81 -5.76
C LEU A 373 -8.44 -17.68 -6.80
N PHE A 374 -7.37 -16.91 -7.04
CA PHE A 374 -7.42 -15.72 -7.88
C PHE A 374 -7.05 -15.97 -9.35
N GLU A 375 -6.59 -17.18 -9.70
CA GLU A 375 -6.36 -17.54 -11.11
C GLU A 375 -7.68 -17.69 -11.89
N SER A 376 -8.71 -18.25 -11.26
CA SER A 376 -10.01 -18.49 -11.91
C SER A 376 -11.20 -18.27 -10.97
N PRO A 377 -11.37 -17.06 -10.39
CA PRO A 377 -12.39 -16.81 -9.37
C PRO A 377 -13.81 -17.10 -9.85
N ALA A 378 -14.14 -16.87 -11.13
CA ALA A 378 -15.46 -17.22 -11.67
C ALA A 378 -15.79 -18.72 -11.51
N ALA A 379 -14.84 -19.59 -11.85
CA ALA A 379 -15.02 -21.04 -11.76
C ALA A 379 -15.16 -21.47 -10.29
N LYS A 380 -14.34 -20.92 -9.41
CA LYS A 380 -14.39 -21.21 -7.98
C LYS A 380 -15.68 -20.73 -7.31
N LEU A 381 -16.15 -19.53 -7.66
CA LEU A 381 -17.44 -19.05 -7.17
C LEU A 381 -18.59 -19.92 -7.67
N ARG A 382 -18.63 -20.32 -8.95
CA ARG A 382 -19.66 -21.24 -9.48
C ARG A 382 -19.63 -22.59 -8.77
N GLU A 383 -18.44 -23.11 -8.46
CA GLU A 383 -18.26 -24.36 -7.74
C GLU A 383 -18.86 -24.30 -6.33
N VAL A 384 -18.48 -23.29 -5.52
CA VAL A 384 -19.03 -23.09 -4.17
C VAL A 384 -20.54 -22.85 -4.22
N VAL A 385 -21.00 -22.11 -5.23
CA VAL A 385 -22.42 -21.77 -5.37
C VAL A 385 -23.26 -23.00 -5.70
N SER A 386 -22.82 -23.80 -6.67
CA SER A 386 -23.53 -25.02 -7.08
C SER A 386 -23.51 -26.09 -5.99
N ALA A 387 -22.39 -26.27 -5.30
CA ALA A 387 -22.23 -27.29 -4.28
C ALA A 387 -22.82 -26.89 -2.92
N ARG A 388 -22.99 -25.59 -2.66
CA ARG A 388 -23.25 -25.04 -1.31
C ARG A 388 -22.29 -25.59 -0.25
N ALA A 389 -21.05 -25.82 -0.66
CA ALA A 389 -19.99 -26.40 0.14
C ALA A 389 -18.65 -25.78 -0.25
N PRO A 390 -17.63 -25.86 0.60
CA PRO A 390 -16.27 -25.42 0.27
C PRO A 390 -15.71 -26.07 -1.01
N VAL A 391 -14.84 -25.33 -1.70
CA VAL A 391 -14.22 -25.70 -2.99
C VAL A 391 -13.41 -26.98 -2.86
N ARG A 392 -13.64 -27.99 -3.70
CA ARG A 392 -12.72 -29.11 -3.80
C ARG A 392 -11.54 -28.75 -4.70
N LEU A 393 -10.34 -28.89 -4.17
CA LEU A 393 -9.09 -28.64 -4.91
C LEU A 393 -8.53 -29.96 -5.44
N GLU A 394 -7.89 -29.89 -6.60
CA GLU A 394 -7.11 -31.04 -7.07
C GLU A 394 -5.87 -31.21 -6.21
N ALA A 395 -5.80 -32.31 -5.46
CA ALA A 395 -4.74 -32.58 -4.49
C ALA A 395 -3.34 -32.45 -5.10
N ALA A 396 -3.11 -33.03 -6.28
CA ALA A 396 -1.82 -32.94 -6.98
C ALA A 396 -1.41 -31.50 -7.33
N ARG A 397 -2.37 -30.60 -7.57
CA ARG A 397 -2.08 -29.18 -7.81
C ARG A 397 -1.73 -28.46 -6.52
N VAL A 398 -2.45 -28.74 -5.44
CA VAL A 398 -2.19 -28.18 -4.10
C VAL A 398 -0.82 -28.62 -3.59
N GLU A 399 -0.51 -29.91 -3.72
CA GLU A 399 0.79 -30.50 -3.38
C GLU A 399 1.94 -29.78 -4.08
N ARG A 400 1.89 -29.69 -5.42
CA ARG A 400 2.92 -29.00 -6.22
C ARG A 400 3.11 -27.56 -5.76
N LEU A 401 2.02 -26.82 -5.52
CA LEU A 401 2.10 -25.43 -5.07
C LEU A 401 2.85 -25.31 -3.74
N TYR A 402 2.51 -26.15 -2.76
CA TYR A 402 3.18 -26.10 -1.45
C TYR A 402 4.66 -26.47 -1.54
N VAL A 403 5.01 -27.51 -2.31
CA VAL A 403 6.40 -27.92 -2.54
C VAL A 403 7.19 -26.82 -3.26
N GLU A 404 6.61 -26.22 -4.30
CA GLU A 404 7.21 -25.07 -4.99
C GLU A 404 7.40 -23.88 -4.06
N ALA A 405 6.38 -23.51 -3.28
CA ALA A 405 6.45 -22.40 -2.34
C ALA A 405 7.57 -22.59 -1.29
N ALA A 406 7.72 -23.81 -0.76
CA ALA A 406 8.79 -24.13 0.19
C ALA A 406 10.20 -24.03 -0.44
N SER A 407 10.34 -24.39 -1.71
CA SER A 407 11.63 -24.39 -2.43
C SER A 407 12.08 -23.01 -2.94
N ARG A 408 11.15 -22.05 -3.13
CA ARG A 408 11.47 -20.73 -3.70
C ARG A 408 12.43 -19.89 -2.86
N GLY A 409 12.77 -20.29 -1.63
CA GLY A 409 13.90 -19.74 -0.88
C GLY A 409 13.78 -18.27 -0.47
N ASP A 410 12.76 -17.53 -0.91
CA ASP A 410 12.53 -16.12 -0.61
C ASP A 410 12.35 -15.91 0.91
N LEU A 411 13.46 -15.63 1.60
CA LEU A 411 13.53 -15.27 3.02
C LEU A 411 13.17 -13.79 3.24
N LEU A 412 13.22 -12.98 2.18
CA LEU A 412 13.09 -11.52 2.23
C LEU A 412 11.75 -11.03 2.81
N PRO A 413 10.57 -11.58 2.47
CA PRO A 413 9.31 -11.08 3.04
C PRO A 413 9.06 -11.52 4.50
N ALA A 414 9.96 -12.30 5.13
CA ALA A 414 9.89 -12.63 6.56
C ALA A 414 10.53 -11.56 7.46
N LEU A 415 11.24 -10.59 6.88
CA LEU A 415 11.76 -9.41 7.57
C LEU A 415 10.75 -8.26 7.41
N ARG A 416 10.53 -7.45 8.46
CA ARG A 416 9.52 -6.36 8.44
C ARG A 416 9.73 -5.44 7.23
N GLY A 417 8.63 -5.09 6.53
CA GLY A 417 8.64 -4.14 5.40
C GLY A 417 9.28 -2.79 5.74
N ASP A 418 9.18 -2.34 6.99
CA ASP A 418 9.78 -1.11 7.48
C ASP A 418 11.32 -1.16 7.49
N GLN A 419 11.93 -2.35 7.55
CA GLN A 419 13.39 -2.54 7.43
C GLN A 419 13.88 -2.57 5.98
N ILE A 420 12.97 -2.76 5.00
CA ILE A 420 13.30 -2.84 3.57
C ILE A 420 13.46 -1.43 2.96
N HIS A 421 12.82 -0.40 3.53
CA HIS A 421 12.99 0.98 3.05
C HIS A 421 14.33 1.64 3.44
N GLY A 422 15.12 1.03 4.34
CA GLY A 422 16.42 1.56 4.80
C GLY A 422 17.64 0.74 4.36
N LEU A 423 17.45 -0.45 3.80
CA LEU A 423 18.53 -1.37 3.46
C LEU A 423 18.22 -2.06 2.12
N VAL A 424 19.20 -1.99 1.21
CA VAL A 424 19.29 -2.64 -0.11
C VAL A 424 18.77 -1.80 -1.29
N GLY A 425 19.72 -1.15 -1.99
CA GLY A 425 19.57 -0.93 -3.43
C GLY A 425 19.71 -2.28 -4.13
N VAL A 426 18.68 -2.72 -4.84
CA VAL A 426 18.72 -3.99 -5.58
C VAL A 426 19.53 -3.79 -6.86
N GLU A 427 20.75 -4.34 -6.89
CA GLU A 427 21.54 -4.46 -8.12
C GLU A 427 21.17 -5.79 -8.80
N THR A 428 20.55 -5.71 -9.99
CA THR A 428 20.25 -6.90 -10.80
C THR A 428 21.26 -7.00 -11.93
N VAL A 429 22.12 -8.02 -11.89
CA VAL A 429 23.07 -8.35 -12.96
C VAL A 429 22.47 -9.45 -13.83
N VAL A 430 22.23 -9.14 -15.11
CA VAL A 430 21.74 -10.13 -16.09
C VAL A 430 22.91 -10.56 -16.98
N HIS A 431 23.33 -11.82 -16.83
CA HIS A 431 24.29 -12.45 -17.73
C HIS A 431 23.54 -13.01 -18.95
N LEU A 432 23.75 -12.39 -20.12
CA LEU A 432 23.17 -12.86 -21.38
C LEU A 432 24.08 -13.94 -21.99
N ALA A 433 24.08 -15.12 -21.36
CA ALA A 433 24.54 -16.33 -22.01
C ALA A 433 23.34 -17.02 -22.64
N ASP A 434 23.21 -16.85 -23.95
CA ASP A 434 22.26 -17.52 -24.84
C ASP A 434 20.84 -16.93 -25.00
N ARG A 435 20.29 -17.07 -26.21
CA ARG A 435 19.14 -16.33 -26.78
C ARG A 435 17.78 -16.57 -26.08
N ARG A 436 17.58 -16.12 -24.84
CA ARG A 436 16.24 -16.15 -24.20
C ARG A 436 15.82 -14.80 -23.60
N VAL A 437 15.07 -14.04 -24.40
CA VAL A 437 14.40 -12.75 -24.10
C VAL A 437 13.56 -12.77 -22.80
N ARG A 438 13.01 -13.93 -22.42
CA ARG A 438 12.12 -14.10 -21.24
C ARG A 438 12.78 -13.88 -19.88
N SER A 439 14.11 -13.90 -19.79
CA SER A 439 14.84 -13.59 -18.55
C SER A 439 14.88 -12.08 -18.32
N LEU A 440 15.11 -11.31 -19.39
CA LEU A 440 15.20 -9.86 -19.37
C LEU A 440 13.83 -9.21 -19.10
N GLU A 441 12.75 -9.71 -19.72
CA GLU A 441 11.38 -9.22 -19.47
C GLU A 441 10.97 -9.37 -18.01
N ARG A 442 11.32 -10.49 -17.37
CA ARG A 442 11.01 -10.74 -15.96
C ARG A 442 11.81 -9.85 -15.02
N SER A 443 13.09 -9.62 -15.31
CA SER A 443 13.92 -8.70 -14.53
C SER A 443 13.45 -7.24 -14.65
N LEU A 444 12.98 -6.84 -15.83
CA LEU A 444 12.44 -5.49 -16.08
C LEU A 444 11.09 -5.26 -15.38
N LEU A 445 10.19 -6.25 -15.40
CA LEU A 445 8.92 -6.19 -14.63
C LEU A 445 9.17 -6.06 -13.12
N ARG A 446 10.22 -6.73 -12.61
CA ARG A 446 10.64 -6.66 -11.21
C ARG A 446 11.18 -5.27 -10.83
N LEU A 447 12.06 -4.72 -11.66
CA LEU A 447 12.64 -3.38 -11.45
C LEU A 447 11.59 -2.26 -11.55
N GLY A 448 10.56 -2.42 -12.38
CA GLY A 448 9.45 -1.47 -12.50
C GLY A 448 8.58 -1.40 -11.24
N ALA A 449 8.47 -2.48 -10.47
CA ALA A 449 7.70 -2.52 -9.23
C ALA A 449 8.47 -1.99 -8.01
N GLU A 450 9.80 -2.13 -8.00
CA GLU A 450 10.62 -1.94 -6.80
C GLU A 450 11.61 -0.76 -6.90
N GLY A 451 11.94 -0.29 -8.12
CA GLY A 451 12.92 0.77 -8.37
C GLY A 451 14.38 0.33 -8.13
N GLY A 452 15.19 0.17 -9.18
CA GLY A 452 16.58 -0.27 -9.07
C GLY A 452 17.49 0.09 -10.27
N GLN A 453 18.72 -0.43 -10.26
CA GLN A 453 19.70 -0.31 -11.36
C GLN A 453 19.80 -1.65 -12.12
N LEU A 454 19.80 -1.58 -13.46
CA LEU A 454 19.99 -2.75 -14.32
C LEU A 454 21.41 -2.75 -14.88
N ARG A 455 22.15 -3.84 -14.63
CA ARG A 455 23.47 -4.05 -15.22
C ARG A 455 23.42 -5.21 -16.21
N VAL A 456 23.84 -4.95 -17.44
CA VAL A 456 23.88 -5.96 -18.52
C VAL A 456 25.33 -6.23 -18.87
N SER A 457 25.78 -7.46 -18.66
CA SER A 457 27.14 -7.91 -18.99
C SER A 457 27.12 -8.78 -20.24
N LEU A 458 27.97 -8.43 -21.21
CA LEU A 458 28.13 -9.18 -22.47
C LEU A 458 29.44 -10.01 -22.44
N PRO A 459 29.42 -11.25 -22.98
CA PRO A 459 30.63 -12.04 -23.16
C PRO A 459 31.65 -11.32 -24.05
N SER A 460 32.94 -11.51 -23.76
CA SER A 460 34.04 -10.96 -24.56
C SER A 460 33.92 -11.38 -26.03
N GLY A 461 33.91 -10.39 -26.94
CA GLY A 461 33.81 -10.60 -28.40
C GLY A 461 32.40 -10.64 -29.01
N ALA A 462 31.33 -10.47 -28.22
CA ALA A 462 29.97 -10.37 -28.76
C ALA A 462 29.74 -9.04 -29.51
N PRO A 463 29.16 -9.02 -30.73
CA PRO A 463 28.86 -7.79 -31.45
C PRO A 463 27.81 -6.98 -30.70
N VAL A 464 28.06 -5.68 -30.50
CA VAL A 464 27.10 -4.74 -29.89
C VAL A 464 26.01 -4.43 -30.91
N GLY A 465 24.96 -5.24 -30.92
CA GLY A 465 23.74 -4.97 -31.70
C GLY A 465 22.87 -3.89 -31.05
N ARG A 466 21.98 -3.28 -31.84
CA ARG A 466 20.99 -2.31 -31.37
C ARG A 466 19.99 -3.02 -30.44
N LEU A 467 20.03 -2.74 -29.14
CA LEU A 467 19.01 -3.21 -28.20
C LEU A 467 17.78 -2.32 -28.34
N GLN A 468 16.68 -2.87 -28.83
CA GLN A 468 15.41 -2.14 -28.95
C GLN A 468 14.43 -2.70 -27.91
N VAL A 469 14.18 -1.93 -26.85
CA VAL A 469 13.17 -2.27 -25.83
C VAL A 469 11.85 -1.63 -26.28
N ARG A 470 10.90 -2.44 -26.77
CA ARG A 470 9.50 -2.01 -26.97
C ARG A 470 8.72 -2.29 -25.69
N LEU A 471 8.25 -1.25 -25.02
CA LEU A 471 7.21 -1.39 -24.00
C LEU A 471 5.87 -1.43 -24.73
N ALA A 472 5.04 -2.44 -24.46
CA ALA A 472 3.71 -2.58 -25.05
C ALA A 472 2.78 -1.44 -24.58
N ASP A 473 1.77 -1.13 -25.40
CA ASP A 473 0.86 0.02 -25.29
C ASP A 473 -0.07 0.00 -24.05
N SER A 474 0.49 0.10 -22.85
CA SER A 474 -0.24 0.39 -21.61
C SER A 474 0.68 1.05 -20.59
N PRO A 475 0.20 2.01 -19.78
CA PRO A 475 1.05 2.75 -18.86
C PRO A 475 1.38 1.85 -17.66
N PRO A 476 2.68 1.64 -17.40
CA PRO A 476 3.15 2.05 -16.10
C PRO A 476 4.37 2.96 -16.22
N VAL A 477 4.43 3.94 -15.33
CA VAL A 477 5.61 4.79 -15.15
C VAL A 477 6.75 3.91 -14.67
N VAL A 478 7.67 3.55 -15.56
CA VAL A 478 8.89 2.81 -15.22
C VAL A 478 10.00 3.81 -14.89
N ALA A 479 10.42 3.88 -13.63
CA ALA A 479 11.57 4.68 -13.21
C ALA A 479 12.84 3.82 -13.10
N ILE A 480 13.60 3.68 -14.19
CA ILE A 480 14.95 3.09 -14.16
C ILE A 480 15.94 4.17 -13.72
N ARG A 481 16.65 3.95 -12.62
CA ARG A 481 17.59 4.94 -12.05
C ARG A 481 18.98 4.96 -12.71
N GLY A 482 19.30 3.97 -13.54
CA GLY A 482 20.55 3.91 -14.32
C GLY A 482 20.69 2.62 -15.11
N LEU A 483 21.39 2.70 -16.25
CA LEU A 483 21.76 1.57 -17.11
C LEU A 483 23.28 1.56 -17.28
N GLU A 484 23.93 0.47 -16.88
CA GLU A 484 25.36 0.24 -17.13
C GLU A 484 25.55 -0.93 -18.09
N ILE A 485 26.34 -0.70 -19.14
CA ILE A 485 26.70 -1.71 -20.14
C ILE A 485 28.23 -1.84 -20.15
N GLY A 486 28.74 -3.06 -20.02
CA GLY A 486 30.18 -3.31 -20.07
C GLY A 486 30.52 -4.70 -20.60
N GLN A 487 31.69 -4.82 -21.24
CA GLN A 487 32.27 -6.13 -21.56
C GLN A 487 33.03 -6.68 -20.35
N GLU A 488 32.99 -8.00 -20.19
CA GLU A 488 33.71 -8.70 -19.13
C GLU A 488 35.22 -8.40 -19.22
N GLY A 489 35.74 -7.60 -18.28
CA GLY A 489 37.15 -7.19 -18.24
C GLY A 489 37.51 -5.86 -18.93
N GLY A 490 36.56 -5.11 -19.51
CA GLY A 490 36.79 -3.81 -20.14
C GLY A 490 36.42 -2.58 -19.27
N PRO A 491 36.83 -1.35 -19.66
CA PRO A 491 36.42 -0.13 -18.97
C PRO A 491 34.89 0.05 -19.04
N LYS A 492 34.30 0.44 -17.91
CA LYS A 492 32.84 0.59 -17.75
C LYS A 492 32.43 2.02 -18.12
N GLU A 493 31.37 2.16 -18.91
CA GLU A 493 30.74 3.46 -19.17
C GLU A 493 29.38 3.53 -18.48
N ALA A 494 29.18 4.56 -17.65
CA ALA A 494 27.93 4.82 -16.97
C ALA A 494 27.06 5.78 -17.79
N LEU A 495 25.87 5.34 -18.19
CA LEU A 495 24.88 6.20 -18.84
C LEU A 495 23.87 6.71 -17.80
N SER A 496 23.94 8.01 -17.50
CA SER A 496 22.95 8.70 -16.69
C SER A 496 21.72 9.05 -17.55
N LEU A 497 20.60 8.35 -17.36
CA LEU A 497 19.32 8.76 -17.91
C LEU A 497 18.63 9.74 -16.94
N GLY A 498 18.45 10.98 -17.37
CA GLY A 498 17.70 11.99 -16.62
C GLY A 498 16.20 11.67 -16.53
N ARG A 499 15.52 12.21 -15.51
CA ARG A 499 14.07 12.12 -15.31
C ARG A 499 13.30 12.52 -16.58
N ILE A 500 12.49 11.62 -17.12
CA ILE A 500 11.51 11.93 -18.16
C ILE A 500 10.32 12.60 -17.48
N ARG A 501 10.04 13.87 -17.82
CA ARG A 501 8.83 14.58 -17.39
C ARG A 501 7.73 14.44 -18.46
N PRO A 502 6.45 14.34 -18.08
CA PRO A 502 5.35 14.38 -19.02
C PRO A 502 5.03 15.84 -19.36
N SER A 503 5.73 16.42 -20.33
CA SER A 503 5.26 17.60 -21.08
C SER A 503 6.14 17.77 -22.30
N GLY A 504 5.54 17.81 -23.49
CA GLY A 504 6.27 17.90 -24.75
C GLY A 504 7.07 19.19 -24.85
N TYR A 505 8.40 19.07 -24.81
CA TYR A 505 9.38 19.88 -25.54
C TYR A 505 10.69 19.06 -25.58
N SER A 506 11.37 19.07 -26.73
CA SER A 506 12.56 18.26 -26.97
C SER A 506 13.79 18.82 -26.25
N SER A 507 14.67 17.91 -25.81
CA SER A 507 16.07 18.21 -25.49
C SER A 507 16.97 17.23 -26.24
N GLN A 508 17.99 17.77 -26.91
CA GLN A 508 19.00 17.03 -27.68
C GLN A 508 20.26 16.80 -26.83
N PHE A 509 20.90 15.65 -27.00
CA PHE A 509 22.28 15.41 -26.56
C PHE A 509 23.05 14.63 -27.64
N ALA A 510 24.31 15.01 -27.86
CA ALA A 510 25.23 14.43 -28.83
C ALA A 510 26.21 13.44 -28.19
N LEU A 511 26.68 12.46 -28.98
CA LEU A 511 27.92 11.70 -28.76
C LEU A 511 28.78 11.79 -30.04
N PRO A 512 30.12 11.67 -29.96
CA PRO A 512 31.00 11.95 -31.08
C PRO A 512 31.05 10.80 -32.10
N GLY A 513 30.81 11.09 -33.38
CA GLY A 513 31.10 10.17 -34.49
C GLY A 513 30.12 10.24 -35.68
N ASN A 514 30.44 11.10 -36.65
CA ASN A 514 30.02 11.10 -38.07
C ASN A 514 28.56 10.77 -38.45
N VAL A 515 27.67 11.77 -38.39
CA VAL A 515 26.63 12.01 -39.43
C VAL A 515 26.31 13.52 -39.45
N VAL A 516 26.36 14.14 -40.63
CA VAL A 516 25.92 15.52 -40.89
C VAL A 516 24.48 15.47 -41.41
N LEU A 517 23.57 16.26 -40.84
CA LEU A 517 22.39 16.76 -41.56
C LEU A 517 22.10 18.21 -41.15
N VAL A 518 21.88 19.03 -42.18
CA VAL A 518 21.62 20.48 -42.16
C VAL A 518 20.11 20.72 -42.13
N GLY A 519 19.65 21.76 -41.41
CA GLY A 519 18.27 22.25 -41.49
C GLY A 519 18.14 23.67 -40.96
N ASP A 520 17.64 24.56 -41.82
CA ASP A 520 17.71 26.02 -41.73
C ASP A 520 16.55 26.68 -40.96
N THR A 521 16.75 27.91 -40.51
CA THR A 521 15.85 28.71 -39.66
C THR A 521 14.74 29.43 -40.44
N ALA A 522 13.44 29.25 -40.09
CA ALA A 522 12.31 30.22 -40.23
C ALA A 522 10.92 29.57 -39.98
N PRO A 523 9.86 30.34 -39.66
CA PRO A 523 8.65 29.83 -39.04
C PRO A 523 7.58 29.43 -40.08
N ARG A 524 7.53 28.15 -40.40
CA ARG A 524 6.37 27.34 -40.83
C ARG A 524 6.92 26.10 -41.51
N SER A 525 6.99 25.00 -40.77
CA SER A 525 7.29 23.70 -41.37
C SER A 525 6.48 22.62 -40.67
N LEU A 526 5.67 21.92 -41.46
CA LEU A 526 5.17 20.58 -41.14
C LEU A 526 6.38 19.67 -40.87
N LEU A 527 6.28 18.84 -39.83
CA LEU A 527 7.17 17.70 -39.63
C LEU A 527 6.50 16.46 -40.25
N GLU A 528 7.04 15.95 -41.34
CA GLU A 528 6.72 14.62 -41.85
C GLU A 528 7.62 13.59 -41.16
N PHE A 529 7.03 12.46 -40.75
CA PHE A 529 7.77 11.31 -40.23
C PHE A 529 7.59 10.13 -41.18
N GLU A 530 8.68 9.44 -41.51
CA GLU A 530 8.63 8.12 -42.15
C GLU A 530 8.65 7.03 -41.08
N VAL A 531 7.67 6.12 -41.15
CA VAL A 531 7.68 4.87 -40.39
C VAL A 531 7.81 3.72 -41.39
N SER A 532 8.88 2.95 -41.27
CA SER A 532 9.08 1.73 -42.06
C SER A 532 8.64 0.52 -41.24
N LEU A 533 7.71 -0.26 -41.80
CA LEU A 533 7.31 -1.59 -41.35
C LEU A 533 7.53 -2.54 -42.53
N ASP A 534 8.37 -3.54 -42.34
CA ASP A 534 8.65 -4.66 -43.26
C ASP A 534 8.81 -4.28 -44.74
N GLY A 535 9.57 -3.22 -45.02
CA GLY A 535 10.09 -2.95 -46.37
C GLY A 535 9.08 -2.41 -47.39
N VAL A 536 7.88 -1.97 -46.98
CA VAL A 536 6.95 -1.26 -47.87
C VAL A 536 6.53 0.08 -47.25
N THR A 537 6.94 1.17 -47.90
CA THR A 537 6.64 2.55 -47.49
C THR A 537 5.21 2.93 -47.88
N ARG A 538 4.41 3.44 -46.93
CA ARG A 538 3.19 4.20 -47.23
C ARG A 538 3.08 5.41 -46.31
N PRO A 539 2.71 6.60 -46.83
CA PRO A 539 2.53 7.78 -46.00
C PRO A 539 1.24 7.67 -45.19
N THR A 540 1.31 7.92 -43.90
CA THR A 540 0.11 8.06 -43.03
C THR A 540 0.09 9.47 -42.47
N LEU A 541 -0.97 10.21 -42.76
CA LEU A 541 -1.17 11.59 -42.31
C LEU A 541 -1.80 11.58 -40.90
N LEU A 542 -1.09 12.07 -39.89
CA LEU A 542 -1.66 12.29 -38.55
C LEU A 542 -2.00 13.77 -38.41
N VAL A 543 -3.30 14.11 -38.37
CA VAL A 543 -3.78 15.47 -38.09
C VAL A 543 -3.98 15.61 -36.58
N MET A 544 -3.10 16.37 -35.91
CA MET A 544 -3.36 16.83 -34.55
C MET A 544 -4.11 18.16 -34.59
N GLU A 545 -5.35 18.15 -34.11
CA GLU A 545 -6.17 19.35 -33.97
C GLU A 545 -5.78 20.09 -32.68
N LEU A 546 -5.06 21.20 -32.81
CA LEU A 546 -4.86 22.15 -31.71
C LEU A 546 -6.16 22.93 -31.48
N ARG A 547 -6.94 22.53 -30.47
CA ARG A 547 -8.11 23.31 -30.05
C ARG A 547 -7.68 24.70 -29.59
N ARG A 548 -8.20 25.74 -30.25
CA ARG A 548 -8.21 27.11 -29.71
C ARG A 548 -9.22 27.16 -28.57
N PHE A 549 -8.80 27.65 -27.40
CA PHE A 549 -9.72 28.00 -26.32
C PHE A 549 -10.62 29.13 -26.78
N SER A 550 -11.93 28.97 -26.60
CA SER A 550 -12.90 30.04 -26.84
C SER A 550 -12.87 31.00 -25.64
N THR A 551 -13.26 32.26 -25.85
CA THR A 551 -13.37 33.27 -24.79
C THR A 551 -14.29 32.81 -23.64
N SER A 552 -15.21 31.90 -23.92
CA SER A 552 -16.09 31.23 -22.96
C SER A 552 -15.35 30.32 -21.97
N ASP A 553 -14.26 29.68 -22.39
CA ASP A 553 -13.48 28.75 -21.56
C ASP A 553 -12.64 29.49 -20.51
N LEU A 554 -12.18 30.70 -20.86
CA LEU A 554 -11.45 31.59 -19.95
C LEU A 554 -12.37 32.20 -18.86
N LEU A 555 -13.66 32.37 -19.16
CA LEU A 555 -14.63 32.92 -18.20
C LEU A 555 -15.07 31.89 -17.14
N TYR A 556 -14.99 30.59 -17.45
CA TYR A 556 -15.28 29.51 -16.49
C TYR A 556 -14.21 29.39 -15.39
N ALA A 557 -12.94 29.58 -15.75
CA ALA A 557 -11.82 29.55 -14.79
C ALA A 557 -11.86 30.71 -13.78
N ALA A 558 -12.64 31.77 -14.05
CA ALA A 558 -12.79 32.95 -13.19
C ALA A 558 -14.02 32.91 -12.26
N GLY A 559 -14.76 31.80 -12.20
CA GLY A 559 -15.81 31.58 -11.19
C GLY A 559 -17.15 32.30 -11.43
N VAL A 560 -17.52 32.59 -12.69
CA VAL A 560 -18.82 33.21 -13.01
C VAL A 560 -19.92 32.15 -13.19
N PRO A 561 -21.10 32.25 -12.55
CA PRO A 561 -22.16 31.24 -12.69
C PRO A 561 -22.85 31.31 -14.06
N ARG A 562 -23.21 30.15 -14.63
CA ARG A 562 -24.07 30.05 -15.82
C ARG A 562 -25.50 30.50 -15.48
N ALA A 563 -26.09 31.33 -16.33
CA ALA A 563 -27.54 31.50 -16.37
C ALA A 563 -28.22 30.16 -16.74
N ALA A 564 -29.34 29.87 -16.08
CA ALA A 564 -30.10 28.63 -16.23
C ALA A 564 -30.52 28.40 -17.69
N ARG A 565 -30.33 27.16 -18.16
CA ARG A 565 -30.94 26.63 -19.38
C ARG A 565 -32.21 25.88 -19.00
N ASP A 566 -33.28 26.01 -19.78
CA ASP A 566 -34.46 25.16 -19.67
C ASP A 566 -34.27 23.83 -20.43
N GLU A 567 -35.24 22.93 -20.25
CA GLU A 567 -35.13 21.48 -20.53
C GLU A 567 -35.10 21.09 -22.02
N SER A 568 -35.09 22.02 -22.97
CA SER A 568 -35.11 21.67 -24.41
C SER A 568 -33.80 21.83 -25.15
N GLY A 569 -32.77 22.46 -24.57
CA GLY A 569 -31.41 22.42 -25.11
C GLY A 569 -31.18 22.99 -26.54
N GLU A 570 -32.14 23.70 -27.14
CA GLU A 570 -32.01 24.30 -28.48
C GLU A 570 -31.98 25.84 -28.42
N VAL A 571 -30.96 26.42 -29.07
CA VAL A 571 -30.89 27.86 -29.36
C VAL A 571 -31.66 28.09 -30.66
N GLN A 572 -32.89 28.60 -30.58
CA GLN A 572 -33.59 29.13 -31.76
C GLN A 572 -33.07 30.54 -32.07
N VAL A 573 -32.39 30.68 -33.21
CA VAL A 573 -32.16 31.96 -33.88
C VAL A 573 -33.39 32.26 -34.70
N GLU A 574 -34.22 33.19 -34.25
CA GLU A 574 -35.34 33.71 -35.03
C GLU A 574 -34.80 34.59 -36.17
N GLU A 575 -34.60 33.99 -37.35
CA GLU A 575 -34.46 34.72 -38.61
C GLU A 575 -35.83 35.27 -39.03
N SER A 576 -36.11 36.52 -38.68
CA SER A 576 -37.29 37.22 -39.19
C SER A 576 -37.07 37.64 -40.66
N LYS A 577 -37.49 36.76 -41.58
CA LYS A 577 -37.81 37.09 -42.97
C LYS A 577 -39.04 38.00 -43.01
N ARG A 578 -38.84 39.29 -43.32
CA ARG A 578 -39.88 40.18 -43.86
C ARG A 578 -39.27 41.15 -44.85
N SER A 579 -39.18 40.74 -46.11
CA SER A 579 -39.10 41.67 -47.24
C SER A 579 -39.70 41.02 -48.47
N GLU A 580 -41.01 41.20 -48.68
CA GLU A 580 -41.62 41.34 -50.00
C GLU A 580 -43.08 41.77 -49.81
N GLN A 581 -43.55 42.67 -50.69
CA GLN A 581 -44.84 43.37 -50.72
C GLN A 581 -44.96 44.67 -49.92
N LEU A 582 -44.49 45.76 -50.51
CA LEU A 582 -45.32 46.97 -50.69
C LEU A 582 -44.89 47.64 -52.00
N THR A 583 -45.65 47.33 -53.05
CA THR A 583 -45.70 48.06 -54.31
C THR A 583 -46.36 49.42 -54.11
N GLY A 584 -45.75 50.46 -54.65
CA GLY A 584 -46.48 51.58 -55.27
C GLY A 584 -46.90 52.75 -54.38
N ASN A 585 -46.40 53.91 -54.79
CA ASN A 585 -46.94 55.26 -54.69
C ASN A 585 -46.48 56.23 -53.57
N GLU A 586 -46.01 57.36 -54.10
CA GLU A 586 -45.94 58.72 -53.55
C GLU A 586 -44.74 59.06 -52.66
N ALA A 587 -43.66 59.43 -53.36
CA ALA A 587 -42.69 60.41 -52.90
C ALA A 587 -43.42 61.70 -52.49
N ARG A 588 -43.54 61.93 -51.18
CA ARG A 588 -43.63 63.27 -50.60
C ARG A 588 -42.32 63.56 -49.90
N GLU A 589 -41.53 64.43 -50.52
CA GLU A 589 -40.41 65.13 -49.87
C GLU A 589 -40.95 65.89 -48.66
N LEU A 590 -40.87 65.27 -47.49
CA LEU A 590 -40.82 65.99 -46.23
C LEU A 590 -39.41 66.57 -46.13
N THR A 591 -39.25 67.80 -46.61
CA THR A 591 -38.09 68.64 -46.30
C THR A 591 -38.05 68.80 -44.78
N MET A 592 -37.23 67.97 -44.11
CA MET A 592 -36.91 68.22 -42.71
C MET A 592 -36.26 69.60 -42.63
N PRO A 593 -36.77 70.53 -41.81
CA PRO A 593 -36.17 71.86 -41.69
C PRO A 593 -34.69 71.72 -41.33
N ALA A 594 -33.84 72.54 -41.96
CA ALA A 594 -32.38 72.47 -41.81
C ALA A 594 -31.91 72.51 -40.34
N SER A 595 -32.74 73.04 -39.43
CA SER A 595 -32.52 73.02 -37.98
C SER A 595 -32.53 71.60 -37.39
N ILE A 596 -33.35 70.68 -37.89
CA ILE A 596 -33.44 69.29 -37.42
C ILE A 596 -32.30 68.45 -38.01
N VAL A 597 -31.95 68.66 -39.28
CA VAL A 597 -30.78 67.99 -39.90
C VAL A 597 -29.49 68.45 -39.23
N GLY A 598 -29.36 69.75 -38.93
CA GLY A 598 -28.22 70.28 -38.18
C GLY A 598 -28.16 69.79 -36.72
N ALA A 599 -29.29 69.60 -36.05
CA ALA A 599 -29.34 69.01 -34.71
C ALA A 599 -28.99 67.52 -34.72
N ARG A 600 -29.50 66.75 -35.69
CA ARG A 600 -29.18 65.33 -35.87
C ARG A 600 -27.70 65.11 -36.20
N ASN A 601 -27.13 65.90 -37.09
CA ASN A 601 -25.71 65.77 -37.45
C ASN A 601 -24.77 66.17 -36.30
N ARG A 602 -25.16 67.14 -35.46
CA ARG A 602 -24.43 67.44 -34.21
C ARG A 602 -24.54 66.31 -33.20
N ALA A 603 -25.74 65.76 -33.00
CA ALA A 603 -25.93 64.62 -32.09
C ALA A 603 -25.17 63.36 -32.54
N LEU A 604 -25.09 63.11 -33.86
CA LEU A 604 -24.28 62.03 -34.42
C LEU A 604 -22.78 62.29 -34.22
N ALA A 605 -22.29 63.51 -34.48
CA ALA A 605 -20.89 63.86 -34.25
C ALA A 605 -20.49 63.76 -32.76
N GLU A 606 -21.35 64.23 -31.84
CA GLU A 606 -21.13 64.11 -30.39
C GLU A 606 -21.21 62.65 -29.91
N SER A 607 -22.06 61.83 -30.55
CA SER A 607 -22.13 60.38 -30.29
C SER A 607 -20.86 59.67 -30.76
N ASP A 608 -20.36 59.98 -31.96
CA ASP A 608 -19.15 59.39 -32.52
C ASP A 608 -17.92 59.75 -31.67
N GLU A 609 -17.80 61.00 -31.22
CA GLU A 609 -16.70 61.44 -30.34
C GLU A 609 -16.74 60.74 -28.96
N ARG A 610 -17.94 60.50 -28.41
CA ARG A 610 -18.11 59.73 -27.16
C ARG A 610 -17.81 58.24 -27.34
N VAL A 611 -18.19 57.66 -28.47
CA VAL A 611 -17.87 56.26 -28.82
C VAL A 611 -16.36 56.10 -28.94
N GLU A 612 -15.69 57.02 -29.65
CA GLU A 612 -14.24 56.99 -29.82
C GLU A 612 -13.49 57.14 -28.49
N ALA A 613 -13.89 58.10 -27.64
CA ALA A 613 -13.32 58.27 -26.30
C ALA A 613 -13.52 57.02 -25.42
N THR A 614 -14.67 56.35 -25.51
CA THR A 614 -14.97 55.13 -24.74
C THR A 614 -14.16 53.94 -25.27
N TYR A 615 -13.95 53.85 -26.58
CA TYR A 615 -13.06 52.83 -27.18
C TYR A 615 -11.61 53.00 -26.75
N VAL A 616 -11.10 54.23 -26.69
CA VAL A 616 -9.73 54.50 -26.21
C VAL A 616 -9.58 54.11 -24.74
N LEU A 617 -10.53 54.45 -23.87
CA LEU A 617 -10.54 54.05 -22.46
C LEU A 617 -10.62 52.53 -22.27
N ALA A 618 -11.41 51.83 -23.09
CA ALA A 618 -11.52 50.37 -23.04
C ALA A 618 -10.24 49.68 -23.55
N ALA A 619 -9.58 50.24 -24.57
CA ALA A 619 -8.30 49.75 -25.07
C ALA A 619 -7.17 49.90 -24.04
N ASP A 620 -7.08 51.07 -23.39
CA ASP A 620 -6.07 51.33 -22.34
C ASP A 620 -6.30 50.45 -21.10
N SER A 621 -7.56 50.31 -20.67
CA SER A 621 -7.93 49.41 -19.54
C SER A 621 -7.62 47.95 -19.84
N ARG A 622 -7.82 47.51 -21.10
CA ARG A 622 -7.45 46.16 -21.54
C ARG A 622 -5.94 45.95 -21.53
N GLN A 623 -5.17 46.89 -22.09
CA GLN A 623 -3.70 46.81 -22.12
C GLN A 623 -3.12 46.80 -20.70
N ARG A 624 -3.69 47.58 -19.78
CA ARG A 624 -3.32 47.57 -18.36
C ARG A 624 -3.65 46.24 -17.69
N ALA A 625 -4.82 45.64 -17.95
CA ALA A 625 -5.19 44.33 -17.42
C ALA A 625 -4.28 43.21 -17.94
N GLU A 626 -3.94 43.23 -19.24
CA GLU A 626 -3.01 42.26 -19.85
C GLU A 626 -1.60 42.39 -19.24
N THR A 627 -1.13 43.62 -18.99
CA THR A 627 0.17 43.87 -18.34
C THR A 627 0.19 43.38 -16.88
N LEU A 628 -0.86 43.65 -16.11
CA LEU A 628 -0.99 43.19 -14.71
C LEU A 628 -1.09 41.66 -14.63
N TYR A 629 -1.79 41.02 -15.57
CA TYR A 629 -1.86 39.56 -15.65
C TYR A 629 -0.50 38.93 -15.96
N ALA A 630 0.27 39.51 -16.89
CA ALA A 630 1.62 39.03 -17.18
C ALA A 630 2.56 39.11 -15.95
N LEU A 631 2.52 40.22 -15.21
CA LEU A 631 3.28 40.37 -13.96
C LEU A 631 2.83 39.36 -12.88
N LEU A 632 1.53 39.08 -12.78
CA LEU A 632 1.01 38.08 -11.84
C LEU A 632 1.53 36.67 -12.15
N VAL A 633 1.58 36.30 -13.44
CA VAL A 633 2.11 35.00 -13.89
C VAL A 633 3.62 34.90 -13.60
N GLU A 634 4.39 35.95 -13.88
CA GLU A 634 5.82 36.00 -13.56
C GLU A 634 6.07 35.82 -12.05
N ARG A 635 5.31 36.53 -11.20
CA ARG A 635 5.45 36.44 -9.75
C ARG A 635 5.01 35.10 -9.17
N ASN A 636 3.93 34.50 -9.69
CA ASN A 636 3.51 33.16 -9.28
C ASN A 636 4.55 32.10 -9.67
N THR A 637 5.19 32.25 -10.83
CA THR A 637 6.28 31.36 -11.25
C THR A 637 7.47 31.47 -10.31
N ALA A 638 7.88 32.69 -9.94
CA ALA A 638 8.97 32.92 -8.98
C ALA A 638 8.66 32.35 -7.58
N LEU A 639 7.39 32.38 -7.15
CA LEU A 639 6.94 31.83 -5.88
C LEU A 639 7.00 30.29 -5.86
N GLU A 640 6.60 29.64 -6.96
CA GLU A 640 6.69 28.18 -7.09
C GLU A 640 8.16 27.71 -7.15
N ASP A 641 9.04 28.46 -7.81
CA ASP A 641 10.48 28.20 -7.79
C ASP A 641 11.08 28.31 -6.37
N ALA A 642 10.66 29.32 -5.60
CA ALA A 642 11.07 29.47 -4.20
C ALA A 642 10.57 28.32 -3.31
N ARG A 643 9.33 27.87 -3.50
CA ARG A 643 8.77 26.69 -2.81
C ARG A 643 9.53 25.41 -3.16
N SER A 644 9.90 25.24 -4.42
CA SER A 644 10.67 24.08 -4.87
C SER A 644 12.06 24.05 -4.21
N ARG A 645 12.78 25.18 -4.15
CA ARG A 645 14.07 25.28 -3.45
C ARG A 645 13.96 24.99 -1.96
N LEU A 646 12.89 25.47 -1.31
CA LEU A 646 12.62 25.18 0.10
C LEU A 646 12.37 23.69 0.35
N ALA A 647 11.60 23.04 -0.52
CA ALA A 647 11.32 21.60 -0.45
C ALA A 647 12.58 20.74 -0.68
N GLU A 648 13.44 21.13 -1.61
CA GLU A 648 14.74 20.48 -1.84
C GLU A 648 15.68 20.60 -0.62
N SER A 649 15.74 21.78 0.01
CA SER A 649 16.52 21.96 1.24
C SER A 649 15.95 21.18 2.43
N ALA A 650 14.63 21.09 2.57
CA ALA A 650 13.99 20.25 3.59
C ALA A 650 14.26 18.74 3.37
N THR A 651 14.23 18.29 2.11
CA THR A 651 14.54 16.90 1.75
C THR A 651 15.98 16.55 2.07
N ARG A 652 16.94 17.44 1.75
CA ARG A 652 18.36 17.25 2.11
C ARG A 652 18.58 17.20 3.61
N ALA A 653 17.91 18.08 4.38
CA ALA A 653 17.99 18.06 5.84
C ALA A 653 17.43 16.75 6.43
N HIS A 654 16.35 16.22 5.87
CA HIS A 654 15.76 14.95 6.32
C HIS A 654 16.65 13.74 6.01
N GLN A 655 17.15 13.62 4.77
CA GLN A 655 18.09 12.56 4.38
C GLN A 655 19.30 12.52 5.30
N TRP A 656 19.80 13.71 5.65
CA TRP A 656 20.94 13.86 6.53
C TRP A 656 20.67 13.47 7.99
N ALA A 657 19.51 13.84 8.53
CA ALA A 657 19.10 13.42 9.87
C ALA A 657 19.00 11.89 9.98
N THR A 658 18.46 11.24 8.94
CA THR A 658 18.38 9.78 8.86
C THR A 658 19.76 9.11 8.85
N GLU A 659 20.73 9.69 8.13
CA GLU A 659 22.09 9.16 8.09
C GLU A 659 22.86 9.35 9.41
N ALA A 660 22.61 10.45 10.13
CA ALA A 660 23.17 10.69 11.46
C ALA A 660 22.60 9.70 12.51
N LEU A 661 21.31 9.39 12.44
CA LEU A 661 20.66 8.36 13.28
C LEU A 661 21.29 6.99 13.04
N LYS A 662 21.46 6.61 11.77
CA LYS A 662 22.11 5.34 11.40
C LYS A 662 23.52 5.20 11.98
N ARG A 663 24.36 6.24 11.85
CA ARG A 663 25.72 6.23 12.43
C ARG A 663 25.71 6.13 13.96
N THR A 664 24.71 6.71 14.62
CA THR A 664 24.56 6.61 16.09
C THR A 664 24.23 5.19 16.52
N ASP A 665 23.37 4.49 15.78
CA ASP A 665 23.03 3.10 16.05
C ASP A 665 24.21 2.16 15.77
N ASP A 666 24.99 2.41 14.71
CA ASP A 666 26.22 1.68 14.42
C ASP A 666 27.26 1.81 15.57
N LEU A 667 27.40 3.01 16.16
CA LEU A 667 28.25 3.25 17.32
C LEU A 667 27.78 2.51 18.58
N ARG A 668 26.47 2.52 18.85
CA ARG A 668 25.90 1.74 19.98
C ARG A 668 26.13 0.24 19.80
N ALA A 669 26.02 -0.26 18.57
CA ALA A 669 26.31 -1.66 18.27
C ALA A 669 27.81 -2.00 18.40
N ALA A 670 28.70 -1.05 18.14
CA ALA A 670 30.14 -1.21 18.40
C ALA A 670 30.45 -1.21 19.90
N GLU A 671 29.84 -0.32 20.67
CA GLU A 671 30.00 -0.24 22.13
C GLU A 671 29.50 -1.50 22.85
N ALA A 672 28.35 -2.04 22.43
CA ALA A 672 27.81 -3.29 22.95
C ALA A 672 28.77 -4.49 22.71
N ARG A 673 29.40 -4.55 21.53
CA ARG A 673 30.41 -5.57 21.20
C ARG A 673 31.65 -5.43 22.08
N LEU A 674 32.10 -4.20 22.36
CA LEU A 674 33.22 -3.93 23.25
C LEU A 674 32.92 -4.38 24.69
N GLN A 675 31.72 -4.10 25.21
CA GLN A 675 31.29 -4.54 26.54
C GLN A 675 31.24 -6.07 26.66
N GLN A 676 30.76 -6.75 25.62
CA GLN A 676 30.74 -8.22 25.55
C GLN A 676 32.17 -8.81 25.62
N GLN A 677 33.11 -8.23 24.86
CA GLN A 677 34.52 -8.65 24.87
C GLN A 677 35.18 -8.42 26.23
N GLN A 678 34.88 -7.31 26.90
CA GLN A 678 35.35 -7.05 28.27
C GLN A 678 34.83 -8.09 29.28
N GLY A 679 33.58 -8.53 29.13
CA GLY A 679 33.01 -9.61 29.95
C GLY A 679 33.75 -10.94 29.78
N ILE A 680 34.12 -11.30 28.54
CA ILE A 680 34.90 -12.50 28.24
C ILE A 680 36.30 -12.42 28.87
N VAL A 681 36.98 -11.27 28.77
CA VAL A 681 38.29 -11.04 29.39
C VAL A 681 38.21 -11.16 30.92
N GLY A 682 37.15 -10.63 31.54
CA GLY A 682 36.92 -10.75 32.99
C GLY A 682 36.69 -12.20 33.44
N ALA A 683 35.94 -12.98 32.65
CA ALA A 683 35.73 -14.41 32.90
C ALA A 683 37.04 -15.21 32.79
N LEU A 684 37.88 -14.91 31.79
CA LEU A 684 39.19 -15.55 31.61
C LEU A 684 40.17 -15.18 32.74
N GLN A 685 40.17 -13.94 33.23
CA GLN A 685 40.98 -13.52 34.38
C GLN A 685 40.53 -14.21 35.68
N SER A 686 39.22 -14.40 35.86
CA SER A 686 38.66 -15.13 37.01
C SER A 686 38.99 -16.62 36.95
N ALA A 687 38.95 -17.22 35.76
CA ALA A 687 39.37 -18.61 35.53
C ALA A 687 40.89 -18.79 35.75
N LEU A 688 41.70 -17.79 35.37
CA LEU A 688 43.14 -17.78 35.61
C LEU A 688 43.47 -17.69 37.11
N ALA A 689 42.73 -16.88 37.88
CA ALA A 689 42.87 -16.76 39.34
C ALA A 689 42.42 -18.02 40.10
N ALA A 690 41.46 -18.79 39.54
CA ALA A 690 40.98 -20.03 40.15
C ALA A 690 41.93 -21.24 39.93
N SER A 691 42.96 -21.11 39.10
CA SER A 691 43.82 -22.22 38.64
C SER A 691 45.14 -22.39 39.44
N ASP A 692 45.22 -21.86 40.65
CA ASP A 692 46.45 -21.93 41.48
C ASP A 692 46.69 -23.29 42.20
N ALA A 693 45.89 -24.33 41.91
CA ALA A 693 46.00 -25.65 42.55
C ALA A 693 46.67 -26.76 41.71
N LYS A 694 47.12 -26.50 40.47
CA LYS A 694 47.59 -27.56 39.54
C LYS A 694 48.91 -27.23 38.82
N ARG A 695 49.92 -26.79 39.59
CA ARG A 695 51.04 -25.96 39.10
C ARG A 695 52.23 -26.66 38.42
N ALA A 696 52.35 -27.99 38.38
CA ALA A 696 53.55 -28.64 37.81
C ALA A 696 53.44 -29.09 36.35
N HIS A 697 52.23 -29.35 35.83
CA HIS A 697 52.04 -29.84 34.46
C HIS A 697 51.75 -28.73 33.43
N LEU A 698 51.29 -27.56 33.89
CA LEU A 698 50.76 -26.47 33.05
C LEU A 698 51.78 -25.38 32.67
N LEU A 699 53.07 -25.56 32.95
CA LEU A 699 54.09 -24.55 32.67
C LEU A 699 54.36 -24.33 31.17
N ALA A 700 53.92 -25.25 30.29
CA ALA A 700 53.96 -25.09 28.84
C ALA A 700 52.69 -24.39 28.28
N GLU A 701 51.50 -24.83 28.69
CA GLU A 701 50.21 -24.23 28.27
C GLU A 701 50.01 -22.80 28.82
N SER A 702 50.65 -22.47 29.95
CA SER A 702 50.64 -21.12 30.54
C SER A 702 51.33 -20.05 29.69
N ASN A 703 52.31 -20.41 28.85
CA ASN A 703 53.00 -19.40 28.03
C ASN A 703 52.19 -19.04 26.79
N GLU A 704 51.44 -20.01 26.25
CA GLU A 704 50.54 -19.80 25.12
C GLU A 704 49.30 -18.99 25.52
N ALA A 705 48.68 -19.31 26.67
CA ALA A 705 47.57 -18.52 27.20
C ALA A 705 47.99 -17.07 27.56
N ARG A 706 49.22 -16.86 28.06
CA ARG A 706 49.75 -15.51 28.32
C ARG A 706 50.00 -14.73 27.04
N ALA A 707 50.48 -15.39 25.99
CA ALA A 707 50.66 -14.77 24.68
C ALA A 707 49.30 -14.36 24.07
N GLN A 708 48.29 -15.24 24.13
CA GLN A 708 46.94 -14.95 23.63
C GLN A 708 46.26 -13.81 24.40
N VAL A 709 46.42 -13.75 25.73
CA VAL A 709 45.89 -12.64 26.55
C VAL A 709 46.61 -11.32 26.24
N ALA A 710 47.93 -11.34 26.01
CA ALA A 710 48.69 -10.15 25.64
C ALA A 710 48.29 -9.63 24.25
N GLU A 711 48.09 -10.53 23.29
CA GLU A 711 47.60 -10.20 21.95
C GLU A 711 46.20 -9.59 22.00
N LEU A 712 45.27 -10.22 22.73
CA LEU A 712 43.91 -9.69 22.89
C LEU A 712 43.89 -8.33 23.59
N ARG A 713 44.74 -8.10 24.60
CA ARG A 713 44.87 -6.78 25.25
C ARG A 713 45.35 -5.73 24.25
N HIS A 714 46.35 -6.06 23.44
CA HIS A 714 46.84 -5.15 22.40
C HIS A 714 45.76 -4.85 21.35
N THR A 715 44.98 -5.85 20.93
CA THR A 715 43.84 -5.64 20.01
C THR A 715 42.77 -4.74 20.62
N ILE A 716 42.43 -4.93 21.90
CA ILE A 716 41.44 -4.09 22.61
C ILE A 716 41.92 -2.65 22.73
N GLU A 717 43.19 -2.44 23.10
CA GLU A 717 43.76 -1.08 23.22
C GLU A 717 43.81 -0.38 21.86
N THR A 718 44.19 -1.08 20.80
CA THR A 718 44.19 -0.55 19.43
C THR A 718 42.78 -0.21 18.96
N THR A 719 41.81 -1.09 19.20
CA THR A 719 40.40 -0.86 18.85
C THR A 719 39.81 0.30 19.63
N ARG A 720 40.18 0.47 20.90
CA ARG A 720 39.74 1.58 21.74
C ARG A 720 40.32 2.92 21.27
N ALA A 721 41.60 2.94 20.89
CA ALA A 721 42.24 4.13 20.33
C ALA A 721 41.57 4.54 18.99
N GLU A 722 41.27 3.56 18.14
CA GLU A 722 40.57 3.78 16.86
C GLU A 722 39.15 4.30 17.09
N ALA A 723 38.40 3.71 18.03
CA ALA A 723 37.05 4.15 18.38
C ALA A 723 37.05 5.59 18.94
N GLN A 724 38.03 5.94 19.77
CA GLN A 724 38.17 7.29 20.30
C GLN A 724 38.48 8.30 19.18
N ARG A 725 39.40 7.95 18.27
CA ARG A 725 39.72 8.78 17.09
C ARG A 725 38.48 9.05 16.23
N VAL A 726 37.68 8.01 15.94
CA VAL A 726 36.43 8.13 15.19
C VAL A 726 35.41 8.99 15.94
N ALA A 727 35.30 8.85 17.26
CA ALA A 727 34.41 9.68 18.06
C ALA A 727 34.81 11.17 18.02
N ASP A 728 36.11 11.47 18.09
CA ASP A 728 36.64 12.83 18.02
C ASP A 728 36.42 13.44 16.62
N GLU A 729 36.71 12.69 15.54
CA GLU A 729 36.42 13.09 14.15
C GLU A 729 34.93 13.35 13.94
N LEU A 730 34.05 12.49 14.48
CA LEU A 730 32.60 12.66 14.37
C LEU A 730 32.12 13.89 15.16
N ASN A 731 32.71 14.17 16.32
CA ASN A 731 32.37 15.34 17.13
C ASN A 731 32.76 16.65 16.43
N GLU A 732 33.94 16.69 15.80
CA GLU A 732 34.34 17.82 14.94
C GLU A 732 33.38 17.97 13.74
N GLU A 733 32.98 16.85 13.13
CA GLU A 733 32.01 16.84 12.04
C GLU A 733 30.64 17.37 12.52
N ILE A 734 30.13 16.92 13.68
CA ILE A 734 28.87 17.39 14.29
C ILE A 734 28.94 18.89 14.58
N VAL A 735 30.06 19.41 15.08
CA VAL A 735 30.24 20.83 15.36
C VAL A 735 30.28 21.65 14.06
N ALA A 736 30.98 21.19 13.02
CA ALA A 736 31.00 21.85 11.71
C ALA A 736 29.60 21.85 11.07
N ARG A 737 28.88 20.74 11.22
CA ARG A 737 27.53 20.50 10.72
C ARG A 737 26.47 21.31 11.47
N GLY A 738 26.62 21.51 12.78
CA GLY A 738 25.77 22.40 13.57
C GLY A 738 25.90 23.87 13.13
N ARG A 739 27.12 24.32 12.80
CA ARG A 739 27.34 25.66 12.22
C ARG A 739 26.69 25.81 10.84
N TRP A 740 26.70 24.76 10.03
CA TRP A 740 26.02 24.73 8.73
C TRP A 740 24.49 24.72 8.86
N ALA A 741 23.93 23.96 9.82
CA ALA A 741 22.49 23.91 10.08
C ALA A 741 21.93 25.28 10.53
N VAL A 742 22.67 26.02 11.37
CA VAL A 742 22.33 27.41 11.72
C VAL A 742 22.38 28.34 10.50
N GLY A 743 23.27 28.08 9.54
CA GLY A 743 23.30 28.77 8.25
C GLY A 743 22.06 28.49 7.39
N LEU A 744 21.67 27.22 7.28
CA LEU A 744 20.45 26.81 6.57
C LEU A 744 19.18 27.35 7.19
N GLU A 745 19.10 27.43 8.51
CA GLU A 745 17.94 27.99 9.20
C GLU A 745 17.79 29.50 8.90
N LYS A 746 18.91 30.24 8.88
CA LYS A 746 18.92 31.64 8.43
C LYS A 746 18.53 31.81 6.96
N GLU A 747 18.97 30.92 6.07
CA GLU A 747 18.53 30.92 4.66
C GLU A 747 17.04 30.58 4.53
N ARG A 748 16.53 29.65 5.35
CA ARG A 748 15.12 29.25 5.37
C ARG A 748 14.22 30.39 5.83
N ASP A 749 14.66 31.13 6.85
CA ASP A 749 13.94 32.29 7.37
C ASP A 749 13.98 33.45 6.37
N ALA A 750 15.12 33.68 5.71
CA ALA A 750 15.22 34.68 4.64
C ALA A 750 14.30 34.34 3.44
N GLU A 751 14.21 33.08 3.03
CA GLU A 751 13.31 32.67 1.94
C GLU A 751 11.83 32.72 2.36
N ARG A 752 11.51 32.45 3.64
CA ARG A 752 10.15 32.65 4.17
C ARG A 752 9.71 34.11 4.09
N VAL A 753 10.59 35.04 4.47
CA VAL A 753 10.31 36.48 4.34
C VAL A 753 10.08 36.88 2.88
N ARG A 754 10.90 36.39 1.93
CA ARG A 754 10.69 36.65 0.49
C ARG A 754 9.36 36.10 -0.03
N ILE A 755 8.95 34.91 0.41
CA ILE A 755 7.66 34.30 0.05
C ILE A 755 6.50 35.15 0.58
N GLU A 756 6.61 35.70 1.80
CA GLU A 756 5.59 36.59 2.36
C GLU A 756 5.52 37.94 1.63
N GLU A 757 6.66 38.53 1.28
CA GLU A 757 6.72 39.75 0.45
C GLU A 757 6.08 39.53 -0.93
N GLN A 758 6.39 38.42 -1.60
CA GLN A 758 5.79 38.05 -2.89
C GLN A 758 4.27 37.82 -2.78
N ARG A 759 3.80 37.18 -1.71
CA ARG A 759 2.35 37.01 -1.45
C ARG A 759 1.64 38.36 -1.27
N GLY A 760 2.29 39.30 -0.59
CA GLY A 760 1.79 40.67 -0.44
C GLY A 760 1.67 41.39 -1.79
N GLU A 761 2.69 41.29 -2.63
CA GLU A 761 2.69 41.91 -3.97
C GLU A 761 1.66 41.27 -4.91
N ILE A 762 1.53 39.94 -4.91
CA ILE A 762 0.49 39.21 -5.66
C ILE A 762 -0.91 39.67 -5.24
N SER A 763 -1.16 39.79 -3.93
CA SER A 763 -2.45 40.26 -3.41
C SER A 763 -2.76 41.68 -3.87
N ARG A 764 -1.76 42.58 -3.89
CA ARG A 764 -1.91 43.95 -4.41
C ARG A 764 -2.27 43.94 -5.91
N LEU A 765 -1.55 43.16 -6.71
CA LEU A 765 -1.79 43.04 -8.15
C LEU A 765 -3.17 42.45 -8.47
N GLN A 766 -3.67 41.50 -7.67
CA GLN A 766 -5.03 40.97 -7.82
C GLN A 766 -6.11 42.03 -7.59
N VAL A 767 -5.91 42.90 -6.58
CA VAL A 767 -6.82 44.03 -6.32
C VAL A 767 -6.78 45.05 -7.47
N GLU A 768 -5.60 45.39 -7.96
CA GLU A 768 -5.45 46.29 -9.11
C GLU A 768 -6.09 45.72 -10.39
N LEU A 769 -5.91 44.42 -10.64
CA LEU A 769 -6.50 43.72 -11.79
C LEU A 769 -8.03 43.68 -11.69
N ALA A 770 -8.58 43.39 -10.51
CA ALA A 770 -10.03 43.41 -10.27
C ALA A 770 -10.62 44.81 -10.52
N SER A 771 -9.92 45.87 -10.09
CA SER A 771 -10.30 47.26 -10.35
C SER A 771 -10.30 47.59 -11.85
N ALA A 772 -9.23 47.24 -12.57
CA ALA A 772 -9.12 47.45 -14.01
C ALA A 772 -10.20 46.66 -14.79
N ALA A 773 -10.49 45.43 -14.39
CA ALA A 773 -11.57 44.63 -14.97
C ALA A 773 -12.96 45.25 -14.73
N GLY A 774 -13.18 45.83 -13.55
CA GLY A 774 -14.39 46.58 -13.23
C GLY A 774 -14.56 47.84 -14.10
N GLN A 775 -13.48 48.61 -14.31
CA GLN A 775 -13.48 49.77 -15.21
C GLN A 775 -13.79 49.38 -16.66
N LEU A 776 -13.20 48.29 -17.14
CA LEU A 776 -13.47 47.76 -18.48
C LEU A 776 -14.93 47.31 -18.63
N HIS A 777 -15.50 46.69 -17.60
CA HIS A 777 -16.91 46.30 -17.60
C HIS A 777 -17.85 47.51 -17.66
N HIS A 778 -17.55 48.56 -16.88
CA HIS A 778 -18.30 49.82 -16.93
C HIS A 778 -18.21 50.48 -18.31
N ALA A 779 -17.01 50.62 -18.88
CA ALA A 779 -16.81 51.19 -20.22
C ALA A 779 -17.58 50.42 -21.30
N ARG A 780 -17.61 49.07 -21.23
CA ARG A 780 -18.39 48.25 -22.17
C ARG A 780 -19.89 48.46 -22.04
N ARG A 781 -20.39 48.61 -20.82
CA ARG A 781 -21.81 48.85 -20.56
C ARG A 781 -22.22 50.25 -21.02
N ASP A 782 -21.38 51.25 -20.80
CA ASP A 782 -21.62 52.61 -21.27
C ASP A 782 -21.59 52.68 -22.79
N LEU A 783 -20.65 51.97 -23.45
CA LEU A 783 -20.62 51.80 -24.90
C LEU A 783 -21.90 51.14 -25.42
N ALA A 784 -22.37 50.06 -24.78
CA ALA A 784 -23.62 49.40 -25.14
C ALA A 784 -24.84 50.32 -24.97
N ALA A 785 -24.86 51.15 -23.93
CA ALA A 785 -25.93 52.13 -23.72
C ALA A 785 -25.93 53.23 -24.79
N VAL A 786 -24.74 53.71 -25.21
CA VAL A 786 -24.62 54.67 -26.32
C VAL A 786 -25.12 54.02 -27.61
N MET A 787 -24.63 52.83 -27.98
CA MET A 787 -25.07 52.15 -29.22
C MET A 787 -26.58 51.90 -29.27
N ASN A 788 -27.20 51.53 -28.14
CA ASN A 788 -28.65 51.33 -28.05
C ASN A 788 -29.46 52.64 -28.09
N SER A 789 -28.84 53.79 -27.79
CA SER A 789 -29.49 55.10 -27.91
C SER A 789 -29.36 55.70 -29.31
N THR A 790 -28.38 55.24 -30.09
CA THR A 790 -28.12 55.66 -31.47
C THR A 790 -28.93 54.85 -32.50
N SER A 791 -29.31 53.60 -32.16
CA SER A 791 -30.26 52.76 -32.91
C SER A 791 -31.71 53.19 -32.69
#